data_AF-A0A7S4L3Y5-F1
#
_entry.id   AF-A0A7S4L3Y5-F1
#
_cell.length_a   1.000
_cell.length_b   1.000
_cell.length_c   1.000
_cell.angle_alpha   90.00
_cell.angle_beta   90.00
_cell.angle_gamma   90.00
#
_symmetry.space_group_name_H-M   'P 1'
#
loop_
_entity.id
_entity.type
_entity.pdbx_description
1 polymer ?
#
loop_
_entity_poly.entity_id
_entity_poly.type
_entity_poly.pdbx_seq_one_letter_code
_entity_poly.pdbx_strand_id
1 'polypeptide(L)'
;CDFLKGKCVLPTTSDIENEYLTCYIDRMPSSLEDYIRREILPESESDLPRDSDAFFDAVHAAASIDDCVAPSDPLRIDKRAKYVWDAETVECKAEQLGLPVEDTEGIENQCPAGVCLGQSCREEYPNCLANCNADYRFVDTDEDCDPEPLCSISDLDDCDGSHCAYCPSDHSLPCTLVAGVDRDDCDNNIGCELPDGRVLFGLSEDECRDYDASCSITCPGDGCLSLSETSGVCVVDVPNFPTCQNVAKSYSIETVWWDGDSCLIIPYDTREACEDFAALSLLSTHWDRCEDWGADECGDTTVATTQRYLECYVSNWRECTSQQECESSGECSDRKYATLVTSATGEYPIEVQTGVCFNSGFHDNGGGDLPVCLEDMDRPGIGCRDLLFDDDADCTGFIDSQGLFAFREWVIPAVTEENCRNDAASRFGCLLPGPEKQLLWLNASECECRGGSAQFAWEWTPGQWRGGVPRSLTWMEAREEPLYEKQSSLSFITLEEWEAESVEEQFLYILRSDVICQSNFVSYSLTTLVCDCYSTEDETGDSCYEQNENNRENLVGISAVCEGERSVVKGPSGRVTFAEFAIRRGCSLLNLSIVNEAWFDATVADVAVSFRFEDHNTRGTVRNDDQATVGELVGDGTVISFEKPGRMETFEVCLRVTQTEPDNAEYSRRDFGTSTSSYEYIVPAGLQKVNVQDLGTAQFWCSRVEYDDVAVDPDGVVRLFPIYRERDYEDQDEEYVSYRTKVLMYVLGCFYAVDLCLFIFYFAHKAEIGKRSQKRRQIAFPLSALFFVLCVFRICFMFMYPNGVFYQEPLSEFVVFEIPTFLLFTMVIISIGFWKSLSNRTHFFVKDSKFLVYVGVVLVWCLWIVVTVVYSEVVLESDSGESPCVGRVPDNNDELEENTRILTIVYQSIIVAVTFFLAAIFSFYTRKLLAAAKNISRVKKFILFIGGLITFSFLIRCILFVIILAVEFTSSIYMFIALFLTEVMLMLLCALQFNNWMFYKFGSSYAGNSATSRGTKSKDMMSGDTSDSKELRMKTDMNTVMDD
;
A
#
# COMPACT_ATOMS: atom_id res chain seq x y z
N CYS A 1 -18.84 43.77 -21.72
CA CYS A 1 -18.92 44.25 -23.12
C CYS A 1 -20.38 44.28 -23.61
N ASP A 2 -20.86 45.44 -24.07
CA ASP A 2 -22.15 45.50 -24.77
C ASP A 2 -21.93 45.05 -26.23
N PHE A 3 -22.06 43.75 -26.48
CA PHE A 3 -21.85 43.13 -27.79
C PHE A 3 -22.77 43.68 -28.88
N LEU A 4 -23.92 44.26 -28.52
CA LEU A 4 -24.83 44.90 -29.46
C LEU A 4 -24.34 46.28 -29.89
N LYS A 5 -23.56 46.96 -29.05
CA LYS A 5 -22.98 48.28 -29.33
C LYS A 5 -21.50 48.25 -29.70
N GLY A 6 -20.83 47.08 -29.61
CA GLY A 6 -19.40 46.96 -29.86
C GLY A 6 -18.55 47.84 -28.94
N LYS A 7 -19.04 48.12 -27.73
CA LYS A 7 -18.37 48.98 -26.75
C LYS A 7 -18.14 48.22 -25.43
N CYS A 8 -16.94 48.39 -24.88
CA CYS A 8 -16.68 48.12 -23.47
C CYS A 8 -17.36 49.22 -22.67
N VAL A 9 -18.50 48.90 -22.06
CA VAL A 9 -19.06 49.75 -21.01
C VAL A 9 -18.35 49.31 -19.74
N LEU A 10 -17.62 50.23 -19.12
CA LEU A 10 -17.04 49.99 -17.80
C LEU A 10 -18.20 49.85 -16.80
N PRO A 11 -18.30 48.73 -16.07
CA PRO A 11 -19.29 48.56 -15.00
C PRO A 11 -19.09 49.62 -13.93
N THR A 12 -20.16 50.09 -13.26
CA THR A 12 -19.98 51.04 -12.15
C THR A 12 -19.25 50.37 -10.99
N THR A 13 -18.64 51.13 -10.07
CA THR A 13 -17.96 50.52 -8.92
C THR A 13 -18.88 49.59 -8.14
N SER A 14 -20.14 49.98 -7.90
CA SER A 14 -21.10 49.10 -7.25
C SER A 14 -21.44 47.85 -8.07
N ASP A 15 -21.43 47.92 -9.40
CA ASP A 15 -21.60 46.72 -10.24
C ASP A 15 -20.39 45.79 -10.10
N ILE A 16 -19.17 46.34 -10.03
CA ILE A 16 -17.93 45.56 -9.85
C ILE A 16 -17.91 44.91 -8.46
N GLU A 17 -18.21 45.67 -7.41
CA GLU A 17 -18.25 45.17 -6.03
C GLU A 17 -19.33 44.13 -5.85
N ASN A 18 -20.51 44.34 -6.44
CA ASN A 18 -21.58 43.35 -6.39
C ASN A 18 -21.22 42.07 -7.13
N GLU A 19 -20.65 42.18 -8.32
CA GLU A 19 -20.24 41.00 -9.11
C GLU A 19 -19.10 40.25 -8.41
N TYR A 20 -18.14 40.98 -7.84
CA TYR A 20 -17.05 40.39 -7.06
C TYR A 20 -17.59 39.68 -5.82
N LEU A 21 -18.44 40.33 -5.03
CA LEU A 21 -18.98 39.74 -3.80
C LEU A 21 -19.91 38.56 -4.11
N THR A 22 -20.66 38.62 -5.21
CA THR A 22 -21.45 37.48 -5.70
C THR A 22 -20.54 36.32 -6.06
N CYS A 23 -19.47 36.59 -6.80
CA CYS A 23 -18.46 35.58 -7.15
C CYS A 23 -17.77 35.01 -5.91
N TYR A 24 -17.43 35.86 -4.94
CA TYR A 24 -16.83 35.48 -3.66
C TYR A 24 -17.78 34.56 -2.90
N ILE A 25 -19.01 34.97 -2.64
CA ILE A 25 -20.02 34.17 -1.93
C ILE A 25 -20.35 32.88 -2.69
N ASP A 26 -20.41 32.90 -4.02
CA ASP A 26 -20.68 31.70 -4.82
C ASP A 26 -19.52 30.69 -4.77
N ARG A 27 -18.27 31.18 -4.71
CA ARG A 27 -17.05 30.35 -4.71
C ARG A 27 -16.51 30.02 -3.34
N MET A 28 -17.02 30.69 -2.32
CA MET A 28 -16.60 30.54 -0.94
C MET A 28 -16.80 29.09 -0.46
N PRO A 29 -15.74 28.44 0.05
CA PRO A 29 -15.85 27.09 0.61
C PRO A 29 -16.72 27.12 1.87
N SER A 30 -17.36 25.99 2.18
CA SER A 30 -18.24 25.85 3.37
C SER A 30 -17.52 26.20 4.68
N SER A 31 -16.21 26.00 4.76
CA SER A 31 -15.39 26.38 5.90
C SER A 31 -15.29 27.87 6.14
N LEU A 32 -15.06 28.65 5.07
CA LEU A 32 -15.06 30.10 5.12
C LEU A 32 -16.48 30.61 5.42
N GLU A 33 -17.52 29.93 4.95
CA GLU A 33 -18.92 30.20 5.30
C GLU A 33 -19.19 30.06 6.79
N ASP A 34 -18.79 28.94 7.38
CA ASP A 34 -18.92 28.72 8.80
C ASP A 34 -18.12 29.76 9.61
N TYR A 35 -16.91 30.12 9.14
CA TYR A 35 -16.10 31.16 9.77
C TYR A 35 -16.81 32.52 9.77
N ILE A 36 -17.28 32.99 8.61
CA ILE A 36 -17.98 34.27 8.48
C ILE A 36 -19.26 34.28 9.32
N ARG A 37 -20.04 33.19 9.32
CA ARG A 37 -21.27 33.10 10.12
C ARG A 37 -21.00 33.14 11.63
N ARG A 38 -19.89 32.56 12.08
CA ARG A 38 -19.58 32.36 13.51
C ARG A 38 -18.84 33.55 14.12
N GLU A 39 -17.85 34.08 13.40
CA GLU A 39 -16.88 35.05 13.93
C GLU A 39 -17.10 36.47 13.41
N ILE A 40 -17.68 36.63 12.22
CA ILE A 40 -17.81 37.94 11.56
C ILE A 40 -19.23 38.51 11.69
N LEU A 41 -20.24 37.74 11.30
CA LEU A 41 -21.62 38.21 11.29
C LEU A 41 -22.21 38.27 12.72
N PRO A 42 -23.08 39.25 13.02
CA PRO A 42 -23.84 39.27 14.25
C PRO A 42 -24.68 37.99 14.41
N GLU A 43 -24.92 37.53 15.64
CA GLU A 43 -25.73 36.33 15.94
C GLU A 43 -27.16 36.41 15.38
N SER A 44 -27.70 37.60 15.10
CA SER A 44 -28.99 37.77 14.44
C SER A 44 -28.98 37.49 12.93
N GLU A 45 -27.79 37.45 12.32
CA GLU A 45 -27.54 37.34 10.88
C GLU A 45 -26.80 36.05 10.52
N SER A 46 -26.26 35.32 11.50
CA SER A 46 -25.54 34.04 11.33
C SER A 46 -26.39 32.94 10.67
N ASP A 47 -27.71 32.99 10.81
CA ASP A 47 -28.65 32.00 10.30
C ASP A 47 -29.28 32.39 8.94
N LEU A 48 -28.84 33.49 8.31
CA LEU A 48 -29.40 33.93 7.03
C LEU A 48 -29.04 32.94 5.90
N PRO A 49 -29.97 32.56 5.00
CA PRO A 49 -29.66 31.67 3.89
C PRO A 49 -28.55 32.27 3.00
N ARG A 50 -27.57 31.44 2.60
CA ARG A 50 -26.42 31.86 1.75
C ARG A 50 -26.87 32.66 0.52
N ASP A 51 -27.87 32.17 -0.20
CA ASP A 51 -28.37 32.77 -1.45
C ASP A 51 -29.34 33.95 -1.23
N SER A 52 -29.48 34.44 0.01
CA SER A 52 -30.42 35.54 0.29
C SER A 52 -29.75 36.91 0.15
N ASP A 53 -30.47 37.87 -0.43
CA ASP A 53 -30.04 39.27 -0.50
C ASP A 53 -29.65 39.81 0.89
N ALA A 54 -30.30 39.33 1.95
CA ALA A 54 -29.99 39.73 3.33
C ALA A 54 -28.62 39.22 3.82
N PHE A 55 -28.20 38.01 3.42
CA PHE A 55 -26.86 37.51 3.73
C PHE A 55 -25.81 38.28 2.93
N PHE A 56 -26.09 38.51 1.64
CA PHE A 56 -25.25 39.35 0.78
C PHE A 56 -25.03 40.74 1.37
N ASP A 57 -26.12 41.43 1.73
CA ASP A 57 -26.06 42.78 2.33
C ASP A 57 -25.30 42.78 3.66
N ALA A 58 -25.45 41.73 4.48
CA ALA A 58 -24.74 41.60 5.74
C ALA A 58 -23.23 41.42 5.56
N VAL A 59 -22.82 40.56 4.61
CA VAL A 59 -21.40 40.37 4.26
C VAL A 59 -20.82 41.64 3.63
N HIS A 60 -21.54 42.27 2.70
CA HIS A 60 -21.12 43.53 2.08
C HIS A 60 -20.91 44.61 3.13
N ALA A 61 -21.88 44.80 4.04
CA ALA A 61 -21.80 45.80 5.10
C ALA A 61 -20.66 45.52 6.09
N ALA A 62 -20.43 44.25 6.45
CA ALA A 62 -19.33 43.85 7.32
C ALA A 62 -17.95 44.05 6.68
N ALA A 63 -17.86 43.95 5.35
CA ALA A 63 -16.62 44.12 4.58
C ALA A 63 -16.43 45.54 4.00
N SER A 64 -17.36 46.48 4.21
CA SER A 64 -17.27 47.84 3.64
C SER A 64 -16.46 48.79 4.52
N ILE A 65 -15.58 49.58 3.91
CA ILE A 65 -14.80 50.66 4.56
C ILE A 65 -14.95 51.98 3.78
N ASP A 66 -14.61 53.13 4.39
CA ASP A 66 -14.58 54.42 3.69
C ASP A 66 -13.32 54.51 2.80
N ASP A 67 -13.49 54.74 1.49
CA ASP A 67 -12.40 54.66 0.49
C ASP A 67 -12.51 55.77 -0.59
N CYS A 68 -11.45 56.07 -1.35
CA CYS A 68 -11.46 57.01 -2.47
C CYS A 68 -11.66 56.28 -3.81
N VAL A 69 -12.85 56.42 -4.42
CA VAL A 69 -13.21 55.70 -5.65
C VAL A 69 -13.29 56.66 -6.84
N ALA A 70 -12.80 56.23 -8.00
CA ALA A 70 -12.93 56.97 -9.25
C ALA A 70 -14.29 56.71 -9.94
N PRO A 71 -15.21 57.70 -10.00
CA PRO A 71 -16.57 57.46 -10.51
C PRO A 71 -16.62 57.22 -12.03
N SER A 72 -15.68 57.81 -12.77
CA SER A 72 -15.57 57.74 -14.23
C SER A 72 -14.69 56.59 -14.72
N ASP A 73 -13.77 56.13 -13.86
CA ASP A 73 -12.87 55.01 -14.16
C ASP A 73 -12.78 54.08 -12.94
N PRO A 74 -13.75 53.18 -12.76
CA PRO A 74 -13.81 52.31 -11.58
C PRO A 74 -12.67 51.29 -11.51
N LEU A 75 -11.81 51.20 -12.54
CA LEU A 75 -10.57 50.41 -12.54
C LEU A 75 -9.38 51.18 -11.96
N ARG A 76 -9.54 52.47 -11.67
CA ARG A 76 -8.49 53.33 -11.16
C ARG A 76 -8.40 53.23 -9.65
N ILE A 77 -7.41 52.46 -9.19
CA ILE A 77 -7.25 52.02 -7.79
C ILE A 77 -6.11 52.72 -7.04
N ASP A 78 -5.40 53.64 -7.68
CA ASP A 78 -4.20 54.27 -7.14
C ASP A 78 -4.46 55.16 -5.91
N LYS A 79 -5.71 55.58 -5.68
CA LYS A 79 -6.12 56.28 -4.47
C LYS A 79 -6.97 55.40 -3.53
N ARG A 80 -7.23 54.14 -3.88
CA ARG A 80 -7.93 53.19 -3.01
C ARG A 80 -7.01 52.62 -1.95
N ALA A 81 -7.59 52.12 -0.85
CA ALA A 81 -6.86 51.29 0.12
C ALA A 81 -6.27 50.07 -0.60
N LYS A 82 -4.95 49.87 -0.48
CA LYS A 82 -4.22 48.95 -1.36
C LYS A 82 -2.93 48.45 -0.74
N TYR A 83 -2.44 47.32 -1.22
CA TYR A 83 -1.07 46.89 -0.96
C TYR A 83 -0.14 47.57 -1.96
N VAL A 84 0.91 48.18 -1.43
CA VAL A 84 2.01 48.74 -2.21
C VAL A 84 3.27 48.03 -1.80
N TRP A 85 4.08 47.70 -2.78
CA TRP A 85 5.42 47.19 -2.56
C TRP A 85 6.24 48.15 -1.67
N ASP A 86 6.90 47.62 -0.65
CA ASP A 86 7.72 48.39 0.28
C ASP A 86 9.21 48.27 -0.07
N ALA A 87 9.70 49.23 -0.84
CA ALA A 87 11.09 49.32 -1.27
C ALA A 87 12.11 49.32 -0.12
N GLU A 88 11.71 49.78 1.08
CA GLU A 88 12.63 49.91 2.24
C GLU A 88 12.97 48.57 2.89
N THR A 89 12.14 47.55 2.69
CA THR A 89 12.28 46.21 3.31
C THR A 89 12.94 45.18 2.40
N VAL A 90 13.38 45.62 1.23
CA VAL A 90 13.86 44.76 0.15
C VAL A 90 15.22 44.17 0.50
N GLU A 91 15.21 42.92 0.97
CA GLU A 91 16.38 42.04 0.87
C GLU A 91 16.40 41.46 -0.54
N CYS A 92 16.79 42.29 -1.52
CA CYS A 92 17.21 41.79 -2.80
C CYS A 92 18.56 41.08 -2.62
N LYS A 93 18.76 39.94 -3.27
CA LYS A 93 20.11 39.52 -3.65
C LYS A 93 20.65 40.46 -4.76
N ALA A 94 20.58 41.78 -4.55
CA ALA A 94 20.96 42.80 -5.54
C ALA A 94 22.42 42.68 -5.97
N GLU A 95 23.26 42.09 -5.11
CA GLU A 95 24.65 41.71 -5.42
C GLU A 95 24.73 40.69 -6.58
N GLN A 96 23.72 39.83 -6.77
CA GLN A 96 23.63 38.90 -7.90
C GLN A 96 23.15 39.56 -9.20
N LEU A 97 22.46 40.70 -9.12
CA LEU A 97 22.03 41.49 -10.28
C LEU A 97 23.00 42.64 -10.60
N GLY A 98 24.11 42.78 -9.86
CA GLY A 98 25.09 43.85 -10.05
C GLY A 98 24.60 45.25 -9.67
N LEU A 99 23.46 45.35 -8.98
CA LEU A 99 22.88 46.61 -8.55
C LEU A 99 23.45 47.01 -7.18
N PRO A 100 23.96 48.24 -7.01
CA PRO A 100 24.45 48.70 -5.72
C PRO A 100 23.30 48.72 -4.71
N VAL A 101 23.46 48.00 -3.61
CA VAL A 101 22.48 47.76 -2.53
C VAL A 101 21.95 49.06 -1.85
N GLU A 102 22.50 50.23 -2.21
CA GLU A 102 22.17 51.52 -1.59
C GLU A 102 21.19 52.39 -2.41
N ASP A 103 20.71 51.95 -3.58
CA ASP A 103 19.84 52.77 -4.45
C ASP A 103 18.43 52.16 -4.63
N THR A 104 17.57 52.34 -3.62
CA THR A 104 16.15 51.95 -3.68
C THR A 104 15.39 52.65 -4.81
N GLU A 105 15.77 53.89 -5.15
CA GLU A 105 15.20 54.66 -6.25
C GLU A 105 15.58 54.06 -7.62
N GLY A 106 16.79 53.51 -7.73
CA GLY A 106 17.23 52.74 -8.91
C GLY A 106 16.45 51.45 -9.13
N ILE A 107 16.12 50.72 -8.06
CA ILE A 107 15.30 49.50 -8.13
C ILE A 107 13.86 49.82 -8.50
N GLU A 108 13.24 50.84 -7.88
CA GLU A 108 11.88 51.30 -8.23
C GLU A 108 11.73 51.70 -9.71
N ASN A 109 12.76 52.35 -10.26
CA ASN A 109 12.75 52.79 -11.66
C ASN A 109 12.97 51.63 -12.66
N GLN A 110 13.70 50.59 -12.26
CA GLN A 110 13.95 49.41 -13.11
C GLN A 110 12.89 48.32 -12.95
N CYS A 111 12.18 48.32 -11.82
CA CYS A 111 11.15 47.36 -11.45
C CYS A 111 9.89 48.10 -11.00
N PRO A 112 8.97 48.45 -11.92
CA PRO A 112 7.76 49.16 -11.54
C PRO A 112 6.95 48.35 -10.52
N ALA A 113 6.61 49.00 -9.40
CA ALA A 113 5.89 48.38 -8.29
C ALA A 113 4.50 47.88 -8.72
N GLY A 114 4.17 46.64 -8.35
CA GLY A 114 2.80 46.15 -8.41
C GLY A 114 1.91 46.90 -7.40
N VAL A 115 0.73 47.33 -7.84
CA VAL A 115 -0.27 48.01 -6.98
C VAL A 115 -1.57 47.24 -7.07
N CYS A 116 -2.06 46.76 -5.93
CA CYS A 116 -3.18 45.82 -5.92
C CYS A 116 -4.14 46.08 -4.76
N LEU A 117 -5.43 45.81 -5.00
CA LEU A 117 -6.48 45.96 -4.00
C LEU A 117 -6.45 44.87 -2.92
N GLY A 118 -5.72 43.78 -3.14
CA GLY A 118 -5.56 42.64 -2.23
C GLY A 118 -4.14 42.07 -2.25
N GLN A 119 -3.89 41.06 -1.41
CA GLN A 119 -2.62 40.36 -1.23
C GLN A 119 -2.23 39.43 -2.39
N SER A 120 -3.12 39.23 -3.38
CA SER A 120 -2.88 38.38 -4.54
C SER A 120 -1.61 38.74 -5.35
N CYS A 121 -1.07 39.95 -5.18
CA CYS A 121 0.15 40.40 -5.83
C CYS A 121 1.45 39.96 -5.18
N ARG A 122 1.36 39.23 -4.06
CA ARG A 122 2.49 38.55 -3.46
C ARG A 122 3.04 37.42 -4.35
N GLU A 123 2.23 36.86 -5.24
CA GLU A 123 2.60 35.68 -6.04
C GLU A 123 3.04 36.00 -7.48
N GLU A 124 2.61 37.12 -8.07
CA GLU A 124 3.06 37.55 -9.40
C GLU A 124 4.23 38.53 -9.29
N TYR A 125 5.44 37.98 -9.17
CA TYR A 125 6.66 38.79 -9.29
C TYR A 125 6.82 39.27 -10.73
N PRO A 126 7.00 40.58 -10.97
CA PRO A 126 7.70 41.02 -12.18
C PRO A 126 9.04 40.29 -12.25
N ASN A 127 9.44 39.80 -13.42
CA ASN A 127 10.66 38.99 -13.60
C ASN A 127 11.92 39.58 -12.93
N CYS A 128 11.98 40.90 -12.75
CA CYS A 128 13.11 41.59 -12.12
C CYS A 128 13.11 41.54 -10.57
N LEU A 129 11.97 41.31 -9.91
CA LEU A 129 11.84 41.20 -8.45
C LEU A 129 11.70 39.76 -7.95
N ALA A 130 11.65 38.77 -8.85
CA ALA A 130 11.54 37.36 -8.50
C ALA A 130 12.67 36.85 -7.58
N ASN A 131 13.81 37.54 -7.56
CA ASN A 131 14.97 37.23 -6.71
C ASN A 131 15.06 38.12 -5.45
N CYS A 132 14.04 38.92 -5.18
CA CYS A 132 13.99 39.84 -4.06
C CYS A 132 12.87 39.45 -3.10
N ASN A 133 13.18 39.45 -1.81
CA ASN A 133 12.15 39.28 -0.79
C ASN A 133 11.42 40.61 -0.64
N ALA A 134 10.41 40.80 -1.51
CA ALA A 134 9.55 41.97 -1.53
C ALA A 134 8.54 41.88 -0.40
N ASP A 135 8.61 42.78 0.58
CA ASP A 135 7.52 42.97 1.52
C ASP A 135 6.51 43.95 0.92
N TYR A 136 5.23 43.66 1.08
CA TYR A 136 4.16 44.56 0.64
C TYR A 136 3.54 45.19 1.88
N ARG A 137 3.56 46.52 1.93
CA ARG A 137 2.91 47.25 3.01
C ARG A 137 1.51 47.65 2.60
N PHE A 138 0.59 47.54 3.54
CA PHE A 138 -0.73 48.10 3.39
C PHE A 138 -0.64 49.63 3.46
N VAL A 139 -1.15 50.30 2.44
CA VAL A 139 -1.29 51.76 2.39
C VAL A 139 -2.77 52.07 2.47
N ASP A 140 -3.17 52.64 3.61
CA ASP A 140 -4.51 53.18 3.80
C ASP A 140 -4.69 54.43 2.90
N THR A 141 -5.93 54.75 2.59
CA THR A 141 -6.25 55.98 1.86
C THR A 141 -5.81 57.21 2.64
N ASP A 142 -4.95 58.04 2.04
CA ASP A 142 -4.62 59.37 2.57
C ASP A 142 -5.91 60.18 2.81
N GLU A 143 -5.91 61.04 3.83
CA GLU A 143 -7.11 61.79 4.28
C GLU A 143 -7.77 62.66 3.18
N ASP A 144 -7.09 62.96 2.06
CA ASP A 144 -7.55 63.86 1.00
C ASP A 144 -7.67 63.15 -0.37
N CYS A 145 -8.90 62.85 -0.81
CA CYS A 145 -9.21 62.45 -2.20
C CYS A 145 -9.13 63.68 -3.14
N ASP A 146 -7.94 64.28 -3.29
CA ASP A 146 -7.79 65.53 -4.04
C ASP A 146 -8.06 65.35 -5.55
N PRO A 147 -8.93 66.17 -6.17
CA PRO A 147 -9.24 66.08 -7.59
C PRO A 147 -8.12 66.71 -8.43
N GLU A 148 -7.18 65.91 -8.93
CA GLU A 148 -6.32 66.33 -10.04
C GLU A 148 -7.07 66.23 -11.38
N PRO A 149 -6.98 67.22 -12.29
CA PRO A 149 -7.46 67.06 -13.66
C PRO A 149 -6.42 66.28 -14.49
N LEU A 150 -6.83 65.17 -15.12
CA LEU A 150 -5.96 64.43 -16.05
C LEU A 150 -6.23 64.79 -17.51
N CYS A 151 -5.17 65.03 -18.28
CA CYS A 151 -5.14 64.77 -19.71
C CYS A 151 -4.41 63.44 -19.95
N SER A 152 -5.05 62.48 -20.62
CA SER A 152 -4.57 61.08 -20.68
C SER A 152 -3.52 60.77 -21.76
N ILE A 153 -2.75 61.76 -22.22
CA ILE A 153 -1.67 61.53 -23.19
C ILE A 153 -0.43 62.24 -22.66
N SER A 154 0.57 61.46 -22.25
CA SER A 154 1.73 61.87 -21.44
C SER A 154 2.63 62.95 -22.04
N ASP A 155 2.46 63.33 -23.30
CA ASP A 155 3.39 64.23 -24.01
C ASP A 155 2.71 65.36 -24.80
N LEU A 156 1.41 65.58 -24.61
CA LEU A 156 0.70 66.70 -25.24
C LEU A 156 0.27 67.73 -24.19
N ASP A 157 1.01 68.84 -24.12
CA ASP A 157 0.67 70.06 -23.38
C ASP A 157 -0.66 70.72 -23.84
N ASP A 158 -1.31 70.18 -24.88
CA ASP A 158 -2.51 70.73 -25.50
C ASP A 158 -3.54 69.60 -25.71
N CYS A 159 -4.59 69.56 -24.89
CA CYS A 159 -5.62 68.50 -24.89
C CYS A 159 -6.68 68.70 -25.99
N ASP A 160 -6.32 69.42 -27.06
CA ASP A 160 -7.17 69.76 -28.21
C ASP A 160 -6.70 68.96 -29.44
N GLY A 161 -7.28 67.78 -29.67
CA GLY A 161 -7.01 67.02 -30.90
C GLY A 161 -7.53 65.58 -30.92
N SER A 162 -7.83 65.09 -32.12
CA SER A 162 -8.03 63.67 -32.40
C SER A 162 -6.79 63.12 -33.12
N HIS A 163 -6.37 61.88 -32.80
CA HIS A 163 -5.11 61.30 -33.31
C HIS A 163 -5.28 59.87 -33.81
N CYS A 164 -4.41 59.45 -34.73
CA CYS A 164 -4.26 58.07 -35.19
C CYS A 164 -3.28 57.31 -34.30
N ALA A 165 -3.57 56.06 -33.95
CA ALA A 165 -2.70 55.22 -33.15
C ALA A 165 -2.77 53.74 -33.54
N TYR A 166 -1.67 53.01 -33.34
CA TYR A 166 -1.66 51.56 -33.26
C TYR A 166 -2.03 51.14 -31.85
N CYS A 167 -3.09 50.35 -31.70
CA CYS A 167 -3.47 49.76 -30.42
C CYS A 167 -3.51 48.24 -30.60
N PRO A 168 -2.68 47.48 -29.86
CA PRO A 168 -2.76 46.02 -29.87
C PRO A 168 -4.17 45.57 -29.52
N SER A 169 -4.69 44.58 -30.25
CA SER A 169 -6.05 44.06 -30.06
C SER A 169 -6.25 43.35 -28.70
N ASP A 170 -5.17 43.00 -28.02
CA ASP A 170 -5.15 42.42 -26.68
C ASP A 170 -4.79 43.43 -25.58
N HIS A 171 -4.59 44.71 -25.93
CA HIS A 171 -4.15 45.78 -25.02
C HIS A 171 -2.81 45.49 -24.30
N SER A 172 -1.98 44.57 -24.79
CA SER A 172 -0.71 44.17 -24.16
C SER A 172 0.35 45.28 -24.14
N LEU A 173 0.25 46.25 -25.06
CA LEU A 173 1.13 47.40 -25.16
C LEU A 173 0.32 48.71 -25.26
N PRO A 174 0.84 49.83 -24.72
CA PRO A 174 0.21 51.14 -24.86
C PRO A 174 0.08 51.54 -26.33
N CYS A 175 -0.98 52.28 -26.66
CA CYS A 175 -1.22 52.67 -28.04
C CYS A 175 -0.11 53.59 -28.56
N THR A 176 0.57 53.20 -29.65
CA THR A 176 1.62 54.00 -30.27
C THR A 176 1.00 55.02 -31.23
N LEU A 177 1.20 56.32 -30.96
CA LEU A 177 0.68 57.39 -31.81
C LEU A 177 1.40 57.44 -33.15
N VAL A 178 0.63 57.56 -34.24
CA VAL A 178 1.17 57.74 -35.59
C VAL A 178 1.03 59.20 -35.98
N ALA A 179 2.14 59.95 -35.89
CA ALA A 179 2.14 61.38 -36.12
C ALA A 179 1.86 61.74 -37.59
N GLY A 180 1.08 62.81 -37.82
CA GLY A 180 0.88 63.39 -39.15
C GLY A 180 -0.05 62.63 -40.10
N VAL A 181 -0.74 61.60 -39.60
CA VAL A 181 -1.70 60.79 -40.37
C VAL A 181 -3.11 61.33 -40.14
N ASP A 182 -3.85 61.59 -41.21
CA ASP A 182 -5.25 62.01 -41.11
C ASP A 182 -6.18 60.80 -40.87
N ARG A 183 -7.48 61.05 -40.64
CA ARG A 183 -8.42 59.98 -40.31
C ARG A 183 -8.60 58.97 -41.45
N ASP A 184 -8.61 59.44 -42.70
CA ASP A 184 -8.81 58.56 -43.85
C ASP A 184 -7.56 57.71 -44.11
N ASP A 185 -6.37 58.27 -43.88
CA ASP A 185 -5.10 57.54 -43.95
C ASP A 185 -4.90 56.60 -42.76
N CYS A 186 -5.44 56.91 -41.58
CA CYS A 186 -5.37 56.05 -40.41
C CYS A 186 -6.11 54.72 -40.64
N ASP A 187 -7.34 54.80 -41.15
CA ASP A 187 -8.18 53.62 -41.38
C ASP A 187 -7.66 52.71 -42.51
N ASN A 188 -6.78 53.23 -43.38
CA ASN A 188 -6.23 52.52 -44.55
C ASN A 188 -4.78 52.05 -44.39
N ASN A 189 -4.06 52.50 -43.36
CA ASN A 189 -2.68 52.08 -43.10
C ASN A 189 -2.60 50.91 -42.12
N ILE A 190 -1.51 50.16 -42.21
CA ILE A 190 -1.20 49.06 -41.31
C ILE A 190 0.07 49.36 -40.49
N GLY A 191 0.11 48.85 -39.26
CA GLY A 191 1.33 48.66 -38.48
C GLY A 191 1.80 47.21 -38.62
N CYS A 192 3.09 47.01 -38.83
CA CYS A 192 3.74 45.71 -38.92
C CYS A 192 4.41 45.37 -37.60
N GLU A 193 3.86 44.39 -36.89
CA GLU A 193 4.37 43.89 -35.60
C GLU A 193 5.47 42.84 -35.87
N LEU A 194 6.72 43.15 -35.56
CA LEU A 194 7.87 42.26 -35.74
C LEU A 194 7.97 41.20 -34.62
N PRO A 195 8.71 40.09 -34.83
CA PRO A 195 8.89 39.04 -33.81
C PRO A 195 9.52 39.52 -32.49
N ASP A 196 10.24 40.65 -32.52
CA ASP A 196 10.84 41.31 -31.35
C ASP A 196 9.89 42.30 -30.64
N GLY A 197 8.65 42.42 -31.11
CA GLY A 197 7.61 43.29 -30.54
C GLY A 197 7.59 44.72 -31.09
N ARG A 198 8.52 45.11 -31.98
CA ARG A 198 8.51 46.44 -32.62
C ARG A 198 7.37 46.57 -33.62
N VAL A 199 6.88 47.80 -33.81
CA VAL A 199 5.82 48.12 -34.77
C VAL A 199 6.32 49.10 -35.82
N LEU A 200 6.46 48.63 -37.06
CA LEU A 200 6.87 49.45 -38.20
C LEU A 200 5.65 49.94 -38.98
N PHE A 201 5.66 51.21 -39.38
CA PHE A 201 4.59 51.80 -40.18
C PHE A 201 5.02 51.95 -41.64
N GLY A 202 4.06 51.88 -42.57
CA GLY A 202 4.30 52.14 -44.00
C GLY A 202 4.80 50.95 -44.83
N LEU A 203 4.88 49.75 -44.23
CA LEU A 203 5.06 48.49 -44.97
C LEU A 203 3.71 48.00 -45.51
N SER A 204 3.71 47.41 -46.70
CA SER A 204 2.56 46.63 -47.18
C SER A 204 2.41 45.32 -46.42
N GLU A 205 1.24 44.66 -46.54
CA GLU A 205 0.98 43.40 -45.83
C GLU A 205 2.00 42.30 -46.20
N ASP A 206 2.41 42.25 -47.47
CA ASP A 206 3.40 41.28 -47.96
C ASP A 206 4.82 41.67 -47.52
N GLU A 207 5.18 42.97 -47.61
CA GLU A 207 6.48 43.45 -47.11
C GLU A 207 6.63 43.21 -45.62
N CYS A 208 5.55 43.36 -44.84
CA CYS A 208 5.54 43.10 -43.41
C CYS A 208 5.86 41.63 -43.08
N ARG A 209 5.25 40.68 -43.80
CA ARG A 209 5.48 39.24 -43.59
C ARG A 209 6.88 38.79 -43.97
N ASP A 210 7.49 39.46 -44.95
CA ASP A 210 8.84 39.17 -45.42
C ASP A 210 9.92 39.98 -44.68
N TYR A 211 9.53 41.00 -43.90
CA TYR A 211 10.45 41.87 -43.17
C TYR A 211 11.07 41.13 -41.98
N ASP A 212 12.41 41.08 -41.96
CA ASP A 212 13.23 40.52 -40.89
C ASP A 212 12.82 39.10 -40.44
N ALA A 213 12.35 38.30 -41.40
CA ALA A 213 11.90 36.95 -41.12
C ALA A 213 13.08 36.08 -40.69
N SER A 214 13.00 35.53 -39.47
CA SER A 214 14.05 34.75 -38.84
C SER A 214 13.50 33.42 -38.34
N CYS A 215 14.41 32.49 -38.06
CA CYS A 215 14.03 31.22 -37.46
C CYS A 215 13.94 31.37 -35.94
N SER A 216 12.96 30.72 -35.32
CA SER A 216 12.79 30.69 -33.86
C SER A 216 13.90 29.91 -33.12
N ILE A 217 14.80 29.26 -33.84
CA ILE A 217 15.93 28.48 -33.34
C ILE A 217 17.16 28.71 -34.22
N THR A 218 18.33 28.32 -33.75
CA THR A 218 19.53 28.21 -34.59
C THR A 218 19.63 26.83 -35.27
N CYS A 219 20.16 26.78 -36.48
CA CYS A 219 20.36 25.55 -37.24
C CYS A 219 21.76 24.94 -36.96
N PRO A 220 21.91 23.61 -37.05
CA PRO A 220 23.22 22.97 -36.94
C PRO A 220 24.20 23.43 -38.03
N GLY A 221 25.43 23.74 -37.66
CA GLY A 221 26.52 24.11 -38.55
C GLY A 221 27.48 25.11 -37.92
N ASP A 222 28.74 25.09 -38.35
CA ASP A 222 29.76 25.97 -37.80
C ASP A 222 29.41 27.44 -38.04
N GLY A 223 29.28 28.20 -36.96
CA GLY A 223 28.90 29.60 -36.95
C GLY A 223 29.57 30.37 -35.82
N CYS A 224 29.46 31.68 -35.88
CA CYS A 224 29.93 32.57 -34.83
C CYS A 224 28.71 33.13 -34.10
N LEU A 225 28.60 32.91 -32.79
CA LEU A 225 27.47 33.36 -31.97
C LEU A 225 27.97 34.26 -30.83
N SER A 226 27.12 35.16 -30.35
CA SER A 226 27.38 35.99 -29.17
C SER A 226 27.00 35.29 -27.87
N LEU A 227 27.88 35.34 -26.86
CA LEU A 227 27.52 34.91 -25.49
C LEU A 227 26.65 35.95 -24.76
N SER A 228 26.76 37.22 -25.13
CA SER A 228 26.12 38.34 -24.44
C SER A 228 24.60 38.44 -24.63
N GLU A 229 24.00 37.53 -25.42
CA GLU A 229 22.60 37.56 -25.89
C GLU A 229 22.21 38.85 -26.64
N THR A 230 23.13 39.80 -26.84
CA THR A 230 22.89 41.03 -27.60
C THR A 230 22.86 40.74 -29.10
N SER A 231 21.95 41.40 -29.81
CA SER A 231 21.77 41.22 -31.27
C SER A 231 22.90 41.81 -32.12
N GLY A 232 23.88 42.45 -31.48
CA GLY A 232 25.01 43.15 -32.08
C GLY A 232 25.41 44.40 -31.30
N VAL A 233 26.37 45.16 -31.83
CA VAL A 233 26.81 46.43 -31.26
C VAL A 233 26.97 47.49 -32.35
N CYS A 234 26.58 48.71 -32.02
CA CYS A 234 26.81 49.84 -32.91
C CYS A 234 28.25 50.34 -32.80
N VAL A 235 28.95 50.35 -33.93
CA VAL A 235 30.36 50.72 -34.03
C VAL A 235 30.49 52.02 -34.79
N VAL A 236 31.22 52.98 -34.23
CA VAL A 236 31.58 54.24 -34.88
C VAL A 236 33.08 54.23 -35.19
N ASP A 237 33.43 54.41 -36.45
CA ASP A 237 34.83 54.55 -36.87
C ASP A 237 35.35 55.93 -36.47
N VAL A 238 36.18 56.00 -35.42
CA VAL A 238 36.76 57.26 -34.96
C VAL A 238 38.27 57.14 -34.74
N PRO A 239 39.07 58.09 -35.22
CA PRO A 239 40.53 57.93 -35.34
C PRO A 239 41.31 58.00 -34.02
N ASN A 240 40.65 58.16 -32.87
CA ASN A 240 41.27 58.22 -31.54
C ASN A 240 40.25 58.34 -30.39
N PHE A 241 40.69 57.95 -29.18
CA PHE A 241 39.93 58.03 -27.92
C PHE A 241 39.25 59.38 -27.65
N PRO A 242 39.92 60.55 -27.81
CA PRO A 242 39.24 61.84 -27.62
C PRO A 242 38.04 62.05 -28.54
N THR A 243 38.09 61.51 -29.76
CA THR A 243 36.96 61.61 -30.70
C THR A 243 35.79 60.75 -30.24
N CYS A 244 36.05 59.54 -29.75
CA CYS A 244 35.03 58.68 -29.13
C CYS A 244 34.37 59.35 -27.90
N GLN A 245 35.17 59.91 -26.99
CA GLN A 245 34.61 60.67 -25.85
C GLN A 245 33.81 61.90 -26.25
N ASN A 246 34.16 62.54 -27.37
CA ASN A 246 33.39 63.66 -27.89
C ASN A 246 32.07 63.21 -28.49
N VAL A 247 32.00 62.02 -29.09
CA VAL A 247 30.73 61.40 -29.52
C VAL A 247 29.83 61.19 -28.31
N ALA A 248 30.34 60.58 -27.24
CA ALA A 248 29.62 60.38 -25.98
C ALA A 248 29.02 61.69 -25.43
N LYS A 249 29.83 62.75 -25.39
CA LYS A 249 29.42 64.07 -24.87
C LYS A 249 28.49 64.84 -25.78
N SER A 250 28.65 64.71 -27.10
CA SER A 250 27.87 65.49 -28.07
C SER A 250 26.43 64.98 -28.18
N TYR A 251 26.23 63.68 -27.95
CA TYR A 251 24.93 63.03 -28.06
C TYR A 251 24.40 62.51 -26.72
N SER A 252 25.13 62.72 -25.61
CA SER A 252 24.76 62.22 -24.27
C SER A 252 24.54 60.70 -24.23
N ILE A 253 25.36 59.95 -24.96
CA ILE A 253 25.28 58.48 -25.08
C ILE A 253 26.49 57.84 -24.42
N GLU A 254 26.30 56.64 -23.88
CA GLU A 254 27.40 55.88 -23.31
C GLU A 254 28.24 55.24 -24.42
N THR A 255 29.56 55.48 -24.39
CA THR A 255 30.47 54.92 -25.38
C THR A 255 31.65 54.24 -24.72
N VAL A 256 32.07 53.10 -25.25
CA VAL A 256 33.31 52.44 -24.85
C VAL A 256 34.34 52.61 -25.95
N TRP A 257 35.45 53.27 -25.63
CA TRP A 257 36.62 53.21 -26.49
C TRP A 257 37.38 51.92 -26.20
N TRP A 258 37.67 51.18 -27.25
CA TRP A 258 38.48 49.98 -27.14
C TRP A 258 39.46 49.94 -28.31
N ASP A 259 40.73 49.64 -28.01
CA ASP A 259 41.91 49.89 -28.86
C ASP A 259 41.70 49.63 -30.37
N GLY A 260 42.04 50.61 -31.23
CA GLY A 260 42.14 50.43 -32.69
C GLY A 260 41.12 51.14 -33.60
N ASP A 261 40.95 52.46 -33.45
CA ASP A 261 40.16 53.33 -34.36
C ASP A 261 38.61 53.14 -34.35
N SER A 262 38.06 52.43 -33.37
CA SER A 262 36.61 52.20 -33.24
C SER A 262 36.07 52.57 -31.85
N CYS A 263 34.83 53.04 -31.81
CA CYS A 263 34.11 53.46 -30.61
C CYS A 263 32.76 52.74 -30.57
N LEU A 264 32.49 51.99 -29.50
CA LEU A 264 31.24 51.24 -29.34
C LEU A 264 30.18 52.13 -28.67
N ILE A 265 28.95 52.12 -29.17
CA ILE A 265 27.82 52.79 -28.54
C ILE A 265 26.93 51.76 -27.88
N ILE A 266 26.97 51.69 -26.54
CA ILE A 266 26.26 50.68 -25.74
C ILE A 266 24.73 50.81 -25.81
N PRO A 267 24.12 52.00 -25.71
CA PRO A 267 22.64 52.11 -25.64
C PRO A 267 21.93 51.82 -26.97
N TYR A 268 22.67 51.54 -28.05
CA TYR A 268 22.10 51.10 -29.32
C TYR A 268 22.39 49.61 -29.49
N ASP A 269 21.48 48.80 -28.97
CA ASP A 269 21.45 47.34 -29.02
C ASP A 269 20.65 46.80 -30.22
N THR A 270 20.16 47.70 -31.09
CA THR A 270 19.48 47.37 -32.34
C THR A 270 20.15 48.05 -33.54
N ARG A 271 20.10 47.35 -34.68
CA ARG A 271 20.59 47.84 -35.96
C ARG A 271 19.97 49.18 -36.39
N GLU A 272 18.67 49.34 -36.19
CA GLU A 272 17.94 50.55 -36.59
C GLU A 272 18.38 51.76 -35.77
N ALA A 273 18.53 51.63 -34.45
CA ALA A 273 19.06 52.69 -33.62
C ALA A 273 20.49 53.09 -34.02
N CYS A 274 21.29 52.13 -34.48
CA CYS A 274 22.62 52.40 -35.03
C CYS A 274 22.58 53.13 -36.38
N GLU A 275 21.66 52.75 -37.27
CA GLU A 275 21.45 53.38 -38.58
C GLU A 275 20.87 54.80 -38.45
N ASP A 276 19.94 55.02 -37.52
CA ASP A 276 19.39 56.35 -37.19
C ASP A 276 20.48 57.26 -36.62
N PHE A 277 21.31 56.71 -35.73
CA PHE A 277 22.48 57.42 -35.24
C PHE A 277 23.49 57.73 -36.37
N ALA A 278 23.67 56.84 -37.35
CA ALA A 278 24.47 57.09 -38.54
C ALA A 278 23.98 58.32 -39.31
N ALA A 279 22.66 58.39 -39.52
CA ALA A 279 22.02 59.47 -40.26
C ALA A 279 22.16 60.83 -39.55
N LEU A 280 22.13 60.83 -38.21
CA LEU A 280 22.27 62.04 -37.39
C LEU A 280 23.72 62.49 -37.22
N SER A 281 24.67 61.57 -37.11
CA SER A 281 26.02 61.87 -36.62
C SER A 281 27.02 62.31 -37.69
N LEU A 282 26.73 62.11 -38.98
CA LEU A 282 27.65 62.29 -40.11
C LEU A 282 28.95 61.45 -40.03
N LEU A 283 29.04 60.53 -39.07
CA LEU A 283 30.17 59.61 -38.89
C LEU A 283 29.91 58.31 -39.63
N SER A 284 30.99 57.60 -40.00
CA SER A 284 30.89 56.23 -40.49
C SER A 284 30.52 55.34 -39.31
N THR A 285 29.29 54.84 -39.29
CA THR A 285 28.86 53.84 -38.32
C THR A 285 28.44 52.57 -39.04
N HIS A 286 28.63 51.45 -38.37
CA HIS A 286 28.19 50.15 -38.85
C HIS A 286 27.70 49.30 -37.67
N TRP A 287 26.79 48.38 -37.98
CA TRP A 287 26.26 47.41 -37.03
C TRP A 287 27.08 46.13 -37.15
N ASP A 288 27.79 45.75 -36.08
CA ASP A 288 28.56 44.51 -36.02
C ASP A 288 27.80 43.45 -35.23
N ARG A 289 27.77 42.23 -35.75
CA ARG A 289 27.22 41.05 -35.08
C ARG A 289 28.23 39.91 -35.11
N CYS A 290 28.16 38.98 -34.16
CA CYS A 290 29.03 37.82 -34.18
C CYS A 290 28.81 36.99 -35.45
N GLU A 291 27.55 36.88 -35.87
CA GLU A 291 27.05 36.08 -36.99
C GLU A 291 27.57 36.57 -38.35
N ASP A 292 28.04 37.81 -38.43
CA ASP A 292 28.63 38.37 -39.65
C ASP A 292 30.06 37.84 -39.90
N TRP A 293 30.68 37.18 -38.92
CA TRP A 293 32.00 36.55 -39.03
C TRP A 293 31.91 35.06 -39.35
N GLY A 294 32.80 34.59 -40.24
CA GLY A 294 32.94 33.15 -40.51
C GLY A 294 33.52 32.41 -39.29
N ALA A 295 33.23 31.12 -39.18
CA ALA A 295 33.75 30.28 -38.08
C ALA A 295 35.29 30.32 -37.95
N ASP A 296 36.02 30.48 -39.07
CA ASP A 296 37.49 30.61 -39.08
C ASP A 296 38.00 31.97 -38.56
N GLU A 297 37.15 33.00 -38.56
CA GLU A 297 37.46 34.38 -38.12
C GLU A 297 36.91 34.68 -36.72
N CYS A 298 36.04 33.82 -36.21
CA CYS A 298 35.39 33.97 -34.92
C CYS A 298 36.33 33.58 -33.78
N GLY A 299 36.56 34.50 -32.84
CA GLY A 299 37.47 34.27 -31.72
C GLY A 299 38.95 34.49 -32.06
N ASP A 300 39.27 34.95 -33.27
CA ASP A 300 40.63 35.42 -33.57
C ASP A 300 40.87 36.75 -32.86
N THR A 301 41.64 36.68 -31.77
CA THR A 301 42.07 37.82 -30.95
C THR A 301 42.74 38.96 -31.73
N THR A 302 43.13 38.73 -32.98
CA THR A 302 43.79 39.72 -33.83
C THR A 302 42.84 40.47 -34.78
N VAL A 303 41.57 40.06 -34.92
CA VAL A 303 40.75 40.42 -36.10
C VAL A 303 39.64 41.45 -35.84
N ALA A 304 38.93 41.50 -34.70
CA ALA A 304 38.09 42.67 -34.40
C ALA A 304 37.79 42.86 -32.90
N THR A 305 37.91 44.11 -32.47
CA THR A 305 37.63 44.56 -31.09
C THR A 305 36.17 44.34 -30.67
N THR A 306 35.27 44.34 -31.65
CA THR A 306 33.84 44.08 -31.51
C THR A 306 33.55 42.62 -31.16
N GLN A 307 34.35 41.65 -31.66
CA GLN A 307 34.21 40.25 -31.25
C GLN A 307 34.41 40.06 -29.74
N ARG A 308 35.30 40.88 -29.16
CA ARG A 308 35.63 40.84 -27.74
C ARG A 308 34.56 41.48 -26.86
N TYR A 309 33.83 42.44 -27.40
CA TYR A 309 32.73 43.08 -26.68
C TYR A 309 31.48 42.19 -26.71
N LEU A 310 31.18 41.63 -27.88
CA LEU A 310 30.05 40.73 -28.10
C LEU A 310 30.31 39.30 -27.58
N GLU A 311 31.49 39.03 -27.01
CA GLU A 311 31.85 37.70 -26.50
C GLU A 311 31.62 36.59 -27.54
N CYS A 312 32.07 36.84 -28.76
CA CYS A 312 31.83 35.93 -29.86
C CYS A 312 32.65 34.65 -29.71
N TYR A 313 31.99 33.54 -30.00
CA TYR A 313 32.59 32.22 -29.95
C TYR A 313 32.17 31.35 -31.12
N VAL A 314 33.05 30.41 -31.49
CA VAL A 314 32.75 29.41 -32.51
C VAL A 314 31.76 28.41 -31.92
N SER A 315 30.61 28.28 -32.55
CA SER A 315 29.58 27.31 -32.20
C SER A 315 29.36 26.32 -33.34
N ASN A 316 28.92 25.11 -33.00
CA ASN A 316 28.41 24.14 -33.98
C ASN A 316 26.97 24.46 -34.41
N TRP A 317 26.51 25.69 -34.15
CA TRP A 317 25.18 26.20 -34.45
C TRP A 317 25.31 27.58 -35.10
N ARG A 318 24.40 27.89 -36.03
CA ARG A 318 24.36 29.16 -36.77
C ARG A 318 22.92 29.57 -37.07
N GLU A 319 22.72 30.82 -37.47
CA GLU A 319 21.43 31.25 -37.99
C GLU A 319 21.01 30.41 -39.22
N CYS A 320 19.73 30.06 -39.27
CA CYS A 320 19.16 29.34 -40.39
C CYS A 320 19.07 30.27 -41.61
N THR A 321 19.57 29.82 -42.76
CA THR A 321 19.64 30.64 -43.98
C THR A 321 18.37 30.61 -44.83
N SER A 322 17.43 29.74 -44.50
CA SER A 322 16.15 29.64 -45.22
C SER A 322 15.04 29.07 -44.33
N GLN A 323 13.79 29.39 -44.69
CA GLN A 323 12.59 28.80 -44.08
C GLN A 323 12.62 27.28 -44.12
N GLN A 324 13.01 26.68 -45.25
CA GLN A 324 13.06 25.22 -45.37
C GLN A 324 14.09 24.60 -44.41
N GLU A 325 15.24 25.26 -44.23
CA GLU A 325 16.27 24.81 -43.30
C GLU A 325 15.78 24.89 -41.86
N CYS A 326 15.15 26.02 -41.49
CA CYS A 326 14.55 26.25 -40.17
C CYS A 326 13.48 25.22 -39.82
N GLU A 327 12.50 25.01 -40.70
CA GLU A 327 11.39 24.08 -40.48
C GLU A 327 11.83 22.61 -40.52
N SER A 328 12.98 22.31 -41.12
CA SER A 328 13.59 20.97 -41.10
C SER A 328 14.53 20.74 -39.91
N SER A 329 14.81 21.79 -39.14
CA SER A 329 15.69 21.78 -37.98
C SER A 329 14.89 21.83 -36.68
N GLY A 330 15.57 21.58 -35.56
CA GLY A 330 15.01 21.70 -34.23
C GLY A 330 16.12 21.84 -33.20
N GLU A 331 15.74 22.18 -31.99
CA GLU A 331 16.64 22.36 -30.86
C GLU A 331 16.16 21.51 -29.68
N CYS A 332 17.09 20.81 -29.04
CA CYS A 332 16.81 20.05 -27.83
C CYS A 332 17.13 20.92 -26.60
N SER A 333 16.28 20.86 -25.57
CA SER A 333 16.46 21.65 -24.34
C SER A 333 17.76 21.34 -23.58
N ASP A 334 18.43 20.22 -23.90
CA ASP A 334 19.73 19.85 -23.35
C ASP A 334 20.85 20.82 -23.73
N ARG A 335 20.72 21.57 -24.85
CA ARG A 335 21.77 22.46 -25.37
C ARG A 335 22.22 23.49 -24.36
N LYS A 336 21.28 24.07 -23.62
CA LYS A 336 21.55 25.06 -22.56
C LYS A 336 22.44 24.49 -21.44
N TYR A 337 22.29 23.20 -21.13
CA TYR A 337 22.97 22.55 -20.01
C TYR A 337 24.23 21.78 -20.41
N ALA A 338 24.26 21.27 -21.64
CA ALA A 338 25.34 20.47 -22.21
C ALA A 338 26.36 21.30 -23.00
N THR A 339 26.18 22.62 -23.10
CA THR A 339 27.17 23.55 -23.65
C THR A 339 27.76 24.33 -22.50
N LEU A 340 29.07 24.24 -22.30
CA LEU A 340 29.79 25.08 -21.34
C LEU A 340 30.64 26.09 -22.12
N VAL A 341 30.42 27.36 -21.80
CA VAL A 341 31.24 28.45 -22.33
C VAL A 341 32.07 28.96 -21.18
N THR A 342 33.37 28.64 -21.16
CA THR A 342 34.27 29.07 -20.09
C THR A 342 35.07 30.29 -20.53
N SER A 343 34.81 31.40 -19.84
CA SER A 343 35.71 32.56 -19.80
C SER A 343 36.73 32.31 -18.68
N ALA A 344 37.69 31.42 -18.92
CA ALA A 344 38.48 30.83 -17.84
C ALA A 344 39.25 31.87 -16.97
N THR A 345 39.49 33.08 -17.44
CA THR A 345 40.25 34.12 -16.70
C THR A 345 40.03 35.56 -17.19
N GLY A 346 39.00 35.83 -18.00
CA GLY A 346 38.87 37.11 -18.72
C GLY A 346 39.93 37.31 -19.83
N GLU A 347 40.72 36.28 -20.13
CA GLU A 347 41.60 36.22 -21.30
C GLU A 347 40.90 35.49 -22.46
N TYR A 348 40.91 36.13 -23.62
CA TYR A 348 40.44 35.56 -24.88
C TYR A 348 41.50 34.63 -25.47
N PRO A 349 41.11 33.58 -26.23
CA PRO A 349 39.76 33.29 -26.74
C PRO A 349 38.83 32.59 -25.74
N ILE A 350 37.52 32.79 -25.91
CA ILE A 350 36.47 32.05 -25.19
C ILE A 350 36.49 30.59 -25.67
N GLU A 351 36.64 29.64 -24.74
CA GLU A 351 36.61 28.21 -25.07
C GLU A 351 35.19 27.67 -24.88
N VAL A 352 34.67 27.04 -25.93
CA VAL A 352 33.33 26.44 -25.93
C VAL A 352 33.51 24.94 -25.91
N GLN A 353 33.11 24.37 -24.79
CA GLN A 353 33.12 22.94 -24.62
C GLN A 353 31.74 22.40 -24.97
N THR A 354 31.70 21.61 -26.05
CA THR A 354 30.51 20.86 -26.44
C THR A 354 30.49 19.54 -25.70
N GLY A 355 29.76 19.52 -24.59
CA GLY A 355 29.60 18.38 -23.71
C GLY A 355 29.88 18.73 -22.26
N VAL A 356 29.07 18.17 -21.35
CA VAL A 356 29.27 18.32 -19.90
C VAL A 356 29.00 16.98 -19.21
N CYS A 357 29.72 16.74 -18.11
CA CYS A 357 29.50 15.58 -17.27
C CYS A 357 28.28 15.78 -16.35
N PHE A 358 27.35 14.83 -16.38
CA PHE A 358 26.23 14.80 -15.42
C PHE A 358 26.42 13.66 -14.44
N ASN A 359 26.09 13.90 -13.17
CA ASN A 359 26.07 12.86 -12.15
C ASN A 359 24.65 12.64 -11.60
N SER A 360 24.40 11.44 -11.09
CA SER A 360 23.10 11.07 -10.52
C SER A 360 22.76 11.73 -9.19
N GLY A 361 23.60 12.64 -8.68
CA GLY A 361 23.59 13.20 -7.34
C GLY A 361 24.23 12.28 -6.30
N PHE A 362 24.58 12.85 -5.14
CA PHE A 362 25.23 12.11 -4.06
C PHE A 362 24.18 11.40 -3.20
N HIS A 363 24.41 10.12 -2.88
CA HIS A 363 23.66 9.40 -1.87
C HIS A 363 24.17 9.80 -0.48
N ASP A 364 23.31 10.37 0.36
CA ASP A 364 23.64 10.52 1.77
C ASP A 364 23.45 9.17 2.48
N ASN A 365 24.51 8.67 3.13
CA ASN A 365 24.47 7.44 3.93
C ASN A 365 23.53 7.56 5.16
N GLY A 366 22.97 8.75 5.42
CA GLY A 366 22.20 9.08 6.61
C GLY A 366 20.68 8.88 6.59
N GLY A 367 20.02 8.50 5.47
CA GLY A 367 18.60 8.10 5.56
C GLY A 367 17.65 8.45 4.42
N GLY A 368 18.11 8.69 3.20
CA GLY A 368 17.19 8.80 2.07
C GLY A 368 17.87 8.52 0.74
N ASP A 369 17.24 7.71 -0.09
CA ASP A 369 17.58 7.54 -1.51
C ASP A 369 17.26 8.81 -2.33
N LEU A 370 17.62 9.99 -1.82
CA LEU A 370 17.42 11.26 -2.48
C LEU A 370 18.78 11.77 -2.95
N PRO A 371 19.01 11.83 -4.27
CA PRO A 371 20.21 12.46 -4.80
C PRO A 371 20.18 13.96 -4.50
N VAL A 372 21.21 14.45 -3.80
CA VAL A 372 21.41 15.88 -3.50
C VAL A 372 22.55 16.41 -4.39
N CYS A 373 22.33 17.54 -5.04
CA CYS A 373 23.37 18.31 -5.73
C CYS A 373 24.09 19.23 -4.74
N LEU A 374 25.38 19.53 -4.96
CA LEU A 374 26.04 20.57 -4.15
C LEU A 374 25.38 21.93 -4.46
N GLU A 375 25.43 22.84 -3.49
CA GLU A 375 24.71 24.13 -3.48
C GLU A 375 24.98 25.01 -4.71
N ASP A 376 26.12 24.80 -5.38
CA ASP A 376 26.56 25.56 -6.57
C ASP A 376 26.34 24.82 -7.91
N MET A 377 25.66 23.66 -7.91
CA MET A 377 25.40 22.89 -9.14
C MET A 377 23.98 23.12 -9.67
N ASP A 378 23.86 23.52 -10.93
CA ASP A 378 22.60 23.46 -11.66
C ASP A 378 22.04 22.03 -11.66
N ARG A 379 20.76 21.91 -11.33
CA ARG A 379 20.02 20.63 -11.31
C ARG A 379 18.97 20.58 -12.43
N PRO A 380 19.37 20.30 -13.68
CA PRO A 380 18.39 19.93 -14.70
C PRO A 380 17.74 18.58 -14.37
N GLY A 381 16.68 18.24 -15.10
CA GLY A 381 15.87 17.04 -14.88
C GLY A 381 16.61 15.69 -14.96
N ILE A 382 17.91 15.66 -15.30
CA ILE A 382 18.73 14.44 -15.40
C ILE A 382 19.71 14.22 -14.23
N GLY A 383 19.91 15.21 -13.35
CA GLY A 383 20.87 15.09 -12.25
C GLY A 383 21.66 16.38 -12.02
N CYS A 384 22.84 16.26 -11.43
CA CYS A 384 23.69 17.42 -11.12
C CYS A 384 24.76 17.58 -12.20
N ARG A 385 24.89 18.80 -12.72
CA ARG A 385 25.95 19.17 -13.66
C ARG A 385 27.29 19.25 -12.93
N ASP A 386 28.28 18.46 -13.34
CA ASP A 386 29.61 18.42 -12.73
C ASP A 386 30.64 19.11 -13.62
N LEU A 387 31.07 20.30 -13.22
CA LEU A 387 32.02 21.14 -13.96
C LEU A 387 33.49 20.78 -13.72
N LEU A 388 33.77 19.74 -12.92
CA LEU A 388 35.15 19.32 -12.63
C LEU A 388 35.81 18.50 -13.75
N PHE A 389 35.05 18.18 -14.81
CA PHE A 389 35.46 17.26 -15.87
C PHE A 389 35.53 17.98 -17.21
N ASP A 390 36.74 18.00 -17.77
CA ASP A 390 37.04 18.70 -19.02
C ASP A 390 36.90 17.80 -20.27
N ASP A 391 36.67 16.50 -20.10
CA ASP A 391 36.40 15.59 -21.21
C ASP A 391 35.53 14.36 -20.84
N ASP A 392 35.04 13.69 -21.89
CA ASP A 392 34.25 12.46 -21.80
C ASP A 392 35.01 11.30 -21.12
N ALA A 393 36.34 11.22 -21.32
CA ALA A 393 37.14 10.13 -20.77
C ALA A 393 37.20 10.18 -19.24
N ASP A 394 37.27 11.39 -18.68
CA ASP A 394 37.26 11.63 -17.24
C ASP A 394 35.84 11.57 -16.64
N CYS A 395 34.80 11.66 -17.47
CA CYS A 395 33.40 11.49 -17.10
C CYS A 395 32.93 10.03 -17.07
N THR A 396 33.77 9.10 -16.60
CA THR A 396 33.37 7.69 -16.43
C THR A 396 33.73 7.15 -15.04
N GLY A 397 32.71 6.68 -14.31
CA GLY A 397 32.84 5.82 -13.14
C GLY A 397 33.79 6.29 -12.03
N PHE A 398 33.34 7.20 -11.18
CA PHE A 398 34.06 7.53 -9.94
C PHE A 398 33.40 6.86 -8.74
N ILE A 399 34.12 5.94 -8.09
CA ILE A 399 33.85 5.54 -6.71
C ILE A 399 34.68 6.50 -5.86
N ASP A 400 34.04 7.33 -5.05
CA ASP A 400 34.80 8.18 -4.14
C ASP A 400 35.58 7.32 -3.11
N SER A 401 36.56 7.91 -2.44
CA SER A 401 37.35 7.20 -1.42
C SER A 401 36.53 6.67 -0.23
N GLN A 402 35.24 7.02 -0.13
CA GLN A 402 34.29 6.59 0.90
C GLN A 402 33.28 5.55 0.40
N GLY A 403 33.34 5.13 -0.86
CA GLY A 403 32.47 4.08 -1.42
C GLY A 403 31.11 4.56 -1.92
N LEU A 404 30.92 5.87 -2.15
CA LEU A 404 29.69 6.41 -2.73
C LEU A 404 29.69 6.19 -4.25
N PHE A 405 28.62 5.58 -4.75
CA PHE A 405 28.40 5.34 -6.18
C PHE A 405 27.49 6.43 -6.74
N ALA A 406 28.00 7.23 -7.67
CA ALA A 406 27.17 8.08 -8.53
C ALA A 406 27.37 7.61 -9.98
N PHE A 407 26.27 7.39 -10.70
CA PHE A 407 26.34 7.18 -12.14
C PHE A 407 26.70 8.52 -12.78
N ARG A 408 27.61 8.46 -13.75
CA ARG A 408 28.06 9.63 -14.50
C ARG A 408 28.02 9.33 -15.99
N GLU A 409 27.60 10.30 -16.76
CA GLU A 409 27.57 10.20 -18.23
C GLU A 409 27.89 11.57 -18.83
N TRP A 410 28.70 11.57 -19.87
CA TRP A 410 28.98 12.75 -20.68
C TRP A 410 27.82 13.00 -21.64
N VAL A 411 27.24 14.20 -21.58
CA VAL A 411 26.11 14.57 -22.44
C VAL A 411 26.56 15.66 -23.38
N ILE A 412 26.48 15.39 -24.69
CA ILE A 412 26.62 16.38 -25.77
C ILE A 412 25.25 16.89 -26.22
N PRO A 413 25.10 18.17 -26.63
CA PRO A 413 23.84 18.70 -27.15
C PRO A 413 23.29 17.89 -28.33
N ALA A 414 22.00 17.56 -28.30
CA ALA A 414 21.37 16.84 -29.41
C ALA A 414 21.10 17.76 -30.61
N VAL A 415 21.56 17.32 -31.79
CA VAL A 415 21.36 18.01 -33.07
C VAL A 415 20.17 17.48 -33.89
N THR A 416 19.54 16.40 -33.45
CA THR A 416 18.37 15.79 -34.11
C THR A 416 17.31 15.38 -33.08
N GLU A 417 16.05 15.34 -33.51
CA GLU A 417 14.95 14.85 -32.66
C GLU A 417 15.20 13.43 -32.17
N GLU A 418 15.73 12.56 -33.04
CA GLU A 418 16.08 11.17 -32.69
C GLU A 418 17.13 11.13 -31.58
N ASN A 419 18.15 11.98 -31.63
CA ASN A 419 19.18 12.05 -30.58
C ASN A 419 18.63 12.66 -29.29
N CYS A 420 17.75 13.65 -29.39
CA CYS A 420 17.09 14.27 -28.24
C CYS A 420 16.23 13.25 -27.48
N ARG A 421 15.53 12.37 -28.24
CA ARG A 421 14.64 11.32 -27.75
C ARG A 421 15.29 9.92 -27.68
N ASN A 422 16.61 9.80 -27.70
CA ASN A 422 17.29 8.50 -27.70
C ASN A 422 17.32 7.89 -26.28
N ASP A 423 17.13 6.57 -26.16
CA ASP A 423 17.08 5.76 -24.91
C ASP A 423 18.45 5.57 -24.24
N ALA A 424 19.34 6.55 -24.40
CA ALA A 424 20.56 6.63 -23.61
C ALA A 424 20.22 7.02 -22.17
N ALA A 425 20.93 6.43 -21.20
CA ALA A 425 20.65 6.60 -19.77
C ALA A 425 20.65 8.06 -19.29
N SER A 426 21.31 8.96 -20.01
CA SER A 426 21.38 10.40 -19.73
C SER A 426 20.25 11.26 -20.30
N ARG A 427 19.28 10.66 -21.01
CA ARG A 427 18.16 11.37 -21.64
C ARG A 427 16.79 10.85 -21.19
N PHE A 428 16.78 9.87 -20.27
CA PHE A 428 15.59 9.22 -19.74
C PHE A 428 15.52 9.31 -18.20
N GLY A 429 14.32 9.54 -17.69
CA GLY A 429 13.99 9.45 -16.28
C GLY A 429 12.84 8.48 -16.04
N CYS A 430 12.81 7.83 -14.87
CA CYS A 430 11.74 6.91 -14.50
C CYS A 430 10.78 7.56 -13.50
N LEU A 431 9.53 7.80 -13.91
CA LEU A 431 8.50 8.29 -13.00
C LEU A 431 7.82 7.11 -12.28
N LEU A 432 8.07 6.94 -10.98
CA LEU A 432 7.39 5.93 -10.17
C LEU A 432 6.01 6.42 -9.67
N PRO A 433 5.01 5.53 -9.49
CA PRO A 433 3.74 5.89 -8.88
C PRO A 433 3.90 6.22 -7.39
N GLY A 434 3.72 7.48 -7.03
CA GLY A 434 3.87 8.03 -5.68
C GLY A 434 4.04 9.56 -5.72
N PRO A 435 4.23 10.26 -4.58
CA PRO A 435 4.58 11.67 -4.57
C PRO A 435 5.99 11.84 -5.17
N GLU A 436 6.00 12.06 -6.48
CA GLU A 436 7.09 12.54 -7.35
C GLU A 436 8.52 12.20 -6.91
N LYS A 437 8.91 10.93 -7.09
CA LYS A 437 10.32 10.56 -7.19
C LYS A 437 10.61 10.08 -8.60
N GLN A 438 11.04 11.00 -9.46
CA GLN A 438 11.63 10.61 -10.73
C GLN A 438 12.99 9.97 -10.42
N LEU A 439 13.08 8.64 -10.54
CA LEU A 439 14.33 7.92 -10.44
C LEU A 439 15.05 8.08 -11.77
N LEU A 440 15.99 9.01 -11.80
CA LEU A 440 16.79 9.30 -12.96
C LEU A 440 17.81 8.16 -13.15
N TRP A 441 18.28 7.94 -14.39
CA TRP A 441 19.31 6.95 -14.77
C TRP A 441 18.86 5.50 -14.95
N LEU A 442 17.57 5.19 -14.78
CA LEU A 442 17.03 3.89 -15.20
C LEU A 442 16.69 3.94 -16.68
N ASN A 443 17.17 2.96 -17.45
CA ASN A 443 16.70 2.78 -18.83
C ASN A 443 15.20 2.41 -18.85
N ALA A 444 14.55 2.54 -20.01
CA ALA A 444 13.12 2.27 -20.12
C ALA A 444 12.71 0.88 -19.57
N SER A 445 13.53 -0.15 -19.80
CA SER A 445 13.24 -1.51 -19.34
C SER A 445 13.35 -1.69 -17.82
N GLU A 446 14.29 -1.01 -17.18
CA GLU A 446 14.48 -1.02 -15.73
C GLU A 446 13.41 -0.21 -15.01
N CYS A 447 12.95 0.88 -15.63
CA CYS A 447 11.84 1.67 -15.14
C CYS A 447 10.53 0.88 -15.10
N GLU A 448 10.21 0.19 -16.21
CA GLU A 448 9.03 -0.67 -16.30
C GLU A 448 9.10 -1.83 -15.29
N CYS A 449 10.27 -2.44 -15.09
CA CYS A 449 10.46 -3.49 -14.08
C CYS A 449 10.17 -3.04 -12.64
N ARG A 450 10.31 -1.73 -12.36
CA ARG A 450 10.02 -1.14 -11.05
C ARG A 450 8.62 -0.52 -10.95
N GLY A 451 7.79 -0.71 -11.98
CA GLY A 451 6.42 -0.21 -12.02
C GLY A 451 6.30 1.28 -12.32
N GLY A 452 7.36 1.93 -12.82
CA GLY A 452 7.34 3.32 -13.27
C GLY A 452 7.09 3.48 -14.78
N SER A 453 6.84 4.71 -15.22
CA SER A 453 6.77 5.08 -16.64
C SER A 453 8.02 5.87 -17.05
N ALA A 454 8.69 5.41 -18.10
CA ALA A 454 9.83 6.11 -18.69
C ALA A 454 9.37 7.42 -19.35
N GLN A 455 10.03 8.54 -19.02
CA GLN A 455 9.80 9.84 -19.63
C GLN A 455 11.11 10.43 -20.12
N PHE A 456 11.05 11.17 -21.24
CA PHE A 456 12.20 11.92 -21.74
C PHE A 456 12.50 13.07 -20.78
N ALA A 457 13.78 13.24 -20.45
CA ALA A 457 14.21 14.31 -19.57
C ALA A 457 14.42 15.65 -20.30
N TRP A 458 14.40 15.62 -21.64
CA TRP A 458 14.63 16.77 -22.51
C TRP A 458 13.52 16.90 -23.55
N GLU A 459 13.19 18.14 -23.91
CA GLU A 459 12.15 18.46 -24.88
C GLU A 459 12.76 18.92 -26.21
N TRP A 460 12.15 18.50 -27.31
CA TRP A 460 12.54 18.89 -28.67
C TRP A 460 11.60 19.99 -29.18
N THR A 461 12.17 21.15 -29.49
CA THR A 461 11.44 22.29 -30.07
C THR A 461 11.71 22.37 -31.57
N PRO A 462 10.71 22.18 -32.44
CA PRO A 462 10.89 22.33 -33.88
C PRO A 462 11.07 23.80 -34.26
N GLY A 463 11.91 24.07 -35.27
CA GLY A 463 12.12 25.43 -35.76
C GLY A 463 10.89 25.98 -36.47
N GLN A 464 10.56 27.25 -36.18
CA GLN A 464 9.47 27.98 -36.82
C GLN A 464 10.02 29.24 -37.48
N TRP A 465 9.71 29.44 -38.76
CA TRP A 465 10.05 30.66 -39.46
C TRP A 465 9.01 31.75 -39.14
N ARG A 466 9.44 32.83 -38.47
CA ARG A 466 8.55 33.91 -38.02
C ARG A 466 8.95 35.22 -38.71
N GLY A 467 8.01 35.85 -39.40
CA GLY A 467 8.13 37.20 -39.95
C GLY A 467 7.14 38.16 -39.29
N GLY A 468 7.10 39.40 -39.75
CA GLY A 468 6.19 40.42 -39.21
C GLY A 468 4.70 40.12 -39.42
N VAL A 469 3.87 40.53 -38.46
CA VAL A 469 2.42 40.36 -38.45
C VAL A 469 1.74 41.71 -38.73
N PRO A 470 0.96 41.85 -39.82
CA PRO A 470 0.30 43.10 -40.18
C PRO A 470 -0.98 43.33 -39.36
N ARG A 471 -1.18 44.57 -38.89
CA ARG A 471 -2.29 45.00 -38.01
C ARG A 471 -2.83 46.38 -38.43
N SER A 472 -4.10 46.70 -38.18
CA SER A 472 -4.74 47.97 -38.55
C SER A 472 -4.61 49.08 -37.49
N LEU A 473 -4.55 50.37 -37.91
CA LEU A 473 -4.53 51.54 -37.02
C LEU A 473 -5.95 52.02 -36.64
N THR A 474 -6.09 52.82 -35.56
CA THR A 474 -7.37 53.31 -35.02
C THR A 474 -7.34 54.81 -34.63
N TRP A 475 -8.47 55.53 -34.78
CA TRP A 475 -8.62 56.98 -34.50
C TRP A 475 -9.28 57.29 -33.13
N MET A 476 -8.74 58.24 -32.34
CA MET A 476 -9.17 58.54 -30.94
C MET A 476 -9.54 60.03 -30.68
N GLU A 477 -10.46 60.35 -29.73
CA GLU A 477 -10.94 61.71 -29.32
C GLU A 477 -10.72 62.01 -27.80
N ALA A 478 -10.42 63.26 -27.39
CA ALA A 478 -10.09 63.67 -26.00
C ALA A 478 -11.27 64.29 -25.17
N ARG A 479 -11.29 64.14 -23.82
CA ARG A 479 -12.28 64.70 -22.86
C ARG A 479 -11.76 64.82 -21.39
N GLU A 480 -12.24 65.82 -20.61
CA GLU A 480 -11.92 66.04 -19.17
C GLU A 480 -13.05 65.59 -18.20
N GLU A 481 -12.72 64.88 -17.09
CA GLU A 481 -13.63 64.49 -15.99
C GLU A 481 -12.90 64.45 -14.61
N PRO A 482 -13.57 64.72 -13.46
CA PRO A 482 -12.96 64.63 -12.12
C PRO A 482 -12.64 63.18 -11.75
N LEU A 483 -11.51 62.96 -11.07
CA LEU A 483 -10.90 61.64 -10.95
C LEU A 483 -11.36 60.78 -9.76
N TYR A 484 -11.66 61.34 -8.58
CA TYR A 484 -12.01 60.54 -7.38
C TYR A 484 -13.09 61.21 -6.50
N GLU A 485 -13.88 60.38 -5.81
CA GLU A 485 -14.87 60.74 -4.80
C GLU A 485 -14.77 59.79 -3.59
N LYS A 486 -14.91 60.31 -2.36
CA LYS A 486 -14.88 59.50 -1.14
C LYS A 486 -16.23 58.83 -0.91
N GLN A 487 -16.28 57.50 -0.85
CA GLN A 487 -17.50 56.73 -0.60
C GLN A 487 -17.23 55.44 0.17
N SER A 488 -18.26 54.89 0.82
CA SER A 488 -18.18 53.56 1.42
C SER A 488 -18.12 52.51 0.31
N SER A 489 -17.10 51.66 0.33
CA SER A 489 -16.77 50.72 -0.74
C SER A 489 -16.28 49.40 -0.14
N LEU A 490 -16.33 48.32 -0.92
CA LEU A 490 -15.96 46.99 -0.46
C LEU A 490 -14.43 46.89 -0.25
N SER A 491 -14.01 46.42 0.93
CA SER A 491 -12.61 46.11 1.25
C SER A 491 -12.28 44.68 0.83
N PHE A 492 -11.52 44.55 -0.27
CA PHE A 492 -11.03 43.25 -0.74
C PHE A 492 -10.10 42.59 0.29
N ILE A 493 -9.32 43.40 0.99
CA ILE A 493 -8.39 42.97 2.03
C ILE A 493 -9.13 42.30 3.19
N THR A 494 -10.24 42.89 3.62
CA THR A 494 -11.04 42.34 4.72
C THR A 494 -11.59 40.95 4.36
N LEU A 495 -11.97 40.73 3.09
CA LEU A 495 -12.45 39.43 2.62
C LEU A 495 -11.30 38.40 2.51
N GLU A 496 -10.11 38.82 2.10
CA GLU A 496 -8.92 37.96 2.05
C GLU A 496 -8.39 37.61 3.45
N GLU A 497 -8.44 38.53 4.41
CA GLU A 497 -8.10 38.26 5.81
C GLU A 497 -9.02 37.18 6.39
N TRP A 498 -10.33 37.25 6.12
CA TRP A 498 -11.26 36.20 6.54
C TRP A 498 -10.94 34.85 5.89
N GLU A 499 -10.55 34.86 4.61
CA GLU A 499 -10.12 33.65 3.91
C GLU A 499 -8.85 33.06 4.54
N ALA A 500 -7.82 33.87 4.74
CA ALA A 500 -6.56 33.45 5.37
C ALA A 500 -6.77 32.90 6.78
N GLU A 501 -7.58 33.59 7.61
CA GLU A 501 -7.93 33.13 8.96
C GLU A 501 -8.70 31.80 8.92
N SER A 502 -9.63 31.63 7.98
CA SER A 502 -10.37 30.38 7.80
C SER A 502 -9.47 29.22 7.34
N VAL A 503 -8.52 29.50 6.44
CA VAL A 503 -7.56 28.53 5.92
C VAL A 503 -6.58 28.15 7.02
N GLU A 504 -6.08 29.09 7.82
CA GLU A 504 -5.22 28.78 8.96
C GLU A 504 -5.94 27.87 9.97
N GLU A 505 -7.23 28.13 10.25
CA GLU A 505 -8.05 27.26 11.09
C GLU A 505 -8.17 25.84 10.48
N GLN A 506 -8.37 25.70 9.16
CA GLN A 506 -8.44 24.41 8.46
C GLN A 506 -7.09 23.69 8.31
N PHE A 507 -6.03 24.41 8.00
CA PHE A 507 -4.69 23.87 7.78
C PHE A 507 -4.17 23.25 9.07
N LEU A 508 -4.51 23.83 10.22
CA LEU A 508 -4.27 23.22 11.53
C LEU A 508 -4.98 21.87 11.72
N TYR A 509 -6.15 21.65 11.10
CA TYR A 509 -6.82 20.33 11.11
C TYR A 509 -6.17 19.34 10.14
N ILE A 510 -5.82 19.77 8.92
CA ILE A 510 -5.20 18.90 7.90
C ILE A 510 -3.79 18.48 8.33
N LEU A 511 -2.96 19.42 8.79
CA LEU A 511 -1.65 19.11 9.37
C LEU A 511 -1.78 18.16 10.55
N ARG A 512 -2.78 18.35 11.42
CA ARG A 512 -3.04 17.35 12.47
C ARG A 512 -3.36 15.99 11.87
N SER A 513 -4.20 15.88 10.85
CA SER A 513 -4.53 14.58 10.26
C SER A 513 -3.33 13.88 9.59
N ASP A 514 -2.51 14.61 8.82
CA ASP A 514 -1.39 14.04 8.08
C ASP A 514 -0.19 13.77 8.99
N VAL A 515 0.11 14.71 9.91
CA VAL A 515 1.14 14.50 10.95
C VAL A 515 0.70 13.40 11.91
N ILE A 516 -0.59 13.26 12.29
CA ILE A 516 -1.03 12.15 13.15
C ILE A 516 -1.06 10.83 12.38
N CYS A 517 -1.42 10.80 11.09
CA CYS A 517 -1.35 9.56 10.30
C CYS A 517 0.10 9.11 10.11
N GLN A 518 1.01 10.02 9.73
CA GLN A 518 2.43 9.72 9.61
C GLN A 518 3.05 9.41 10.97
N SER A 519 2.74 10.20 12.01
CA SER A 519 3.24 9.98 13.36
C SER A 519 2.73 8.67 13.94
N ASN A 520 1.47 8.26 13.75
CA ASN A 520 0.97 7.01 14.34
C ASN A 520 1.46 5.79 13.56
N PHE A 521 1.57 5.89 12.23
CA PHE A 521 2.18 4.85 11.40
C PHE A 521 3.65 4.63 11.79
N VAL A 522 4.39 5.72 11.98
CA VAL A 522 5.79 5.70 12.39
C VAL A 522 5.94 5.40 13.88
N SER A 523 5.04 5.87 14.76
CA SER A 523 5.15 5.68 16.21
C SER A 523 4.92 4.24 16.58
N TYR A 524 3.98 3.51 15.98
CA TYR A 524 3.84 2.08 16.30
C TYR A 524 5.12 1.31 15.97
N SER A 525 5.68 1.57 14.79
CA SER A 525 6.94 0.97 14.35
C SER A 525 8.13 1.42 15.22
N LEU A 526 8.20 2.70 15.60
CA LEU A 526 9.23 3.25 16.47
C LEU A 526 9.10 2.79 17.91
N THR A 527 7.90 2.70 18.48
CA THR A 527 7.65 2.24 19.84
C THR A 527 7.94 0.75 19.94
N THR A 528 7.59 -0.04 18.92
CA THR A 528 8.02 -1.45 18.81
C THR A 528 9.55 -1.53 18.72
N LEU A 529 10.18 -0.74 17.84
CA LEU A 529 11.65 -0.70 17.71
C LEU A 529 12.35 -0.24 18.99
N VAL A 530 11.76 0.72 19.73
CA VAL A 530 12.25 1.21 21.02
C VAL A 530 12.10 0.13 22.09
N CYS A 531 10.96 -0.58 22.14
CA CYS A 531 10.81 -1.74 23.02
C CYS A 531 11.86 -2.82 22.71
N ASP A 532 12.11 -3.12 21.43
CA ASP A 532 13.14 -4.07 20.99
C ASP A 532 14.55 -3.62 21.41
N CYS A 533 14.85 -2.33 21.31
CA CYS A 533 16.18 -1.79 21.60
C CYS A 533 16.47 -1.59 23.10
N TYR A 534 15.43 -1.42 23.93
CA TYR A 534 15.57 -1.13 25.37
C TYR A 534 15.13 -2.28 26.29
N SER A 535 14.64 -3.39 25.72
CA SER A 535 14.37 -4.64 26.43
C SER A 535 15.68 -5.28 26.92
N THR A 536 16.20 -4.80 28.05
CA THR A 536 17.33 -5.43 28.76
C THR A 536 16.83 -6.54 29.69
N GLU A 537 17.55 -7.66 29.71
CA GLU A 537 17.26 -8.98 30.33
C GLU A 537 16.73 -9.02 31.79
N ASP A 538 16.62 -7.89 32.51
CA ASP A 538 16.34 -7.86 33.95
C ASP A 538 15.01 -7.18 34.36
N GLU A 539 14.29 -6.52 33.45
CA GLU A 539 12.92 -6.01 33.70
C GLU A 539 12.03 -6.41 32.53
N THR A 540 11.02 -7.26 32.79
CA THR A 540 10.08 -7.87 31.85
C THR A 540 9.79 -7.01 30.61
N GLY A 541 10.49 -7.30 29.51
CA GLY A 541 10.26 -6.70 28.19
C GLY A 541 8.80 -6.80 27.75
N ASP A 542 8.10 -7.83 28.24
CA ASP A 542 6.65 -8.02 28.11
C ASP A 542 5.83 -6.77 28.42
N SER A 543 6.20 -5.98 29.43
CA SER A 543 5.40 -4.79 29.82
C SER A 543 5.41 -3.66 28.77
N CYS A 544 6.47 -3.58 27.95
CA CYS A 544 6.57 -2.60 26.86
C CYS A 544 5.69 -3.03 25.69
N TYR A 545 5.66 -4.33 25.38
CA TYR A 545 4.79 -4.90 24.36
C TYR A 545 3.34 -5.00 24.81
N GLU A 546 3.03 -5.27 26.08
CA GLU A 546 1.66 -5.26 26.62
C GLU A 546 0.98 -3.88 26.45
N GLN A 547 1.76 -2.78 26.52
CA GLN A 547 1.24 -1.45 26.18
C GLN A 547 0.96 -1.30 24.67
N ASN A 548 1.74 -1.95 23.81
CA ASN A 548 1.50 -1.98 22.36
C ASN A 548 0.45 -3.04 21.94
N GLU A 549 0.24 -4.09 22.71
CA GLU A 549 -0.79 -5.11 22.50
C GLU A 549 -2.20 -4.56 22.72
N ASN A 550 -2.34 -3.44 23.43
CA ASN A 550 -3.58 -2.68 23.47
C ASN A 550 -3.80 -1.81 22.22
N ASN A 551 -2.77 -1.65 21.38
CA ASN A 551 -2.80 -0.94 20.08
C ASN A 551 -2.83 -1.95 18.91
N ARG A 552 -3.69 -2.97 18.96
CA ARG A 552 -3.95 -3.90 17.83
C ARG A 552 -4.63 -3.22 16.64
N GLU A 553 -5.06 -1.99 16.83
CA GLU A 553 -5.79 -1.16 15.89
C GLU A 553 -4.80 -0.31 15.09
N ASN A 554 -4.54 -0.68 13.84
CA ASN A 554 -3.72 0.15 12.97
C ASN A 554 -4.56 1.32 12.45
N LEU A 555 -4.30 2.54 12.96
CA LEU A 555 -4.96 3.74 12.49
C LEU A 555 -4.62 3.97 11.01
N VAL A 556 -5.65 4.02 10.19
CA VAL A 556 -5.56 4.12 8.72
C VAL A 556 -5.93 5.51 8.24
N GLY A 557 -6.80 6.21 8.98
CA GLY A 557 -7.15 7.58 8.65
C GLY A 557 -7.91 8.27 9.76
N ILE A 558 -7.78 9.60 9.79
CA ILE A 558 -8.61 10.48 10.61
C ILE A 558 -9.42 11.35 9.66
N SER A 559 -10.71 11.50 9.93
CA SER A 559 -11.59 12.36 9.14
C SER A 559 -12.57 13.08 10.04
N ALA A 560 -12.93 14.31 9.66
CA ALA A 560 -14.06 15.01 10.27
C ALA A 560 -15.32 14.72 9.45
N VAL A 561 -16.40 14.39 10.13
CA VAL A 561 -17.72 14.29 9.52
C VAL A 561 -18.58 15.40 10.10
N CYS A 562 -19.26 16.15 9.25
CA CYS A 562 -20.04 17.33 9.62
C CYS A 562 -21.52 17.15 9.28
N GLU A 563 -22.38 17.86 10.01
CA GLU A 563 -23.81 17.96 9.74
C GLU A 563 -24.08 18.54 8.34
N GLY A 564 -25.03 17.97 7.60
CA GLY A 564 -25.39 18.42 6.25
C GLY A 564 -24.45 17.92 5.15
N GLU A 565 -23.31 17.32 5.49
CA GLU A 565 -22.33 16.87 4.51
C GLU A 565 -22.37 15.36 4.30
N ARG A 566 -22.26 14.95 3.03
CA ARG A 566 -22.01 13.56 2.68
C ARG A 566 -20.51 13.31 2.67
N SER A 567 -19.99 12.64 3.69
CA SER A 567 -18.58 12.27 3.74
C SER A 567 -18.35 10.78 3.44
N VAL A 568 -17.19 10.48 2.87
CA VAL A 568 -16.75 9.11 2.60
C VAL A 568 -15.32 8.97 3.09
N VAL A 569 -15.12 8.06 4.05
CA VAL A 569 -13.82 7.74 4.60
C VAL A 569 -13.41 6.37 4.05
N LYS A 570 -12.26 6.32 3.38
CA LYS A 570 -11.77 5.11 2.70
C LYS A 570 -10.48 4.64 3.37
N GLY A 571 -10.43 3.36 3.69
CA GLY A 571 -9.22 2.61 4.05
C GLY A 571 -8.96 1.48 3.06
N PRO A 572 -7.83 0.77 3.17
CA PRO A 572 -7.49 -0.33 2.25
C PRO A 572 -8.43 -1.55 2.37
N SER A 573 -8.97 -1.83 3.56
CA SER A 573 -9.87 -2.96 3.81
C SER A 573 -11.34 -2.55 3.98
N GLY A 574 -11.66 -1.25 3.98
CA GLY A 574 -13.00 -0.79 4.29
C GLY A 574 -13.30 0.62 3.82
N ARG A 575 -14.58 0.94 3.70
CA ARG A 575 -15.10 2.26 3.37
C ARG A 575 -16.30 2.56 4.27
N VAL A 576 -16.30 3.72 4.89
CA VAL A 576 -17.42 4.23 5.68
C VAL A 576 -18.02 5.43 4.97
N THR A 577 -19.33 5.41 4.75
CA THR A 577 -20.07 6.48 4.08
C THR A 577 -21.09 7.06 5.05
N PHE A 578 -21.06 8.38 5.21
CA PHE A 578 -22.00 9.12 6.04
C PHE A 578 -22.97 9.86 5.13
N ALA A 579 -24.27 9.77 5.44
CA ALA A 579 -25.29 10.57 4.77
C ALA A 579 -25.31 11.99 5.35
N GLU A 580 -25.93 12.94 4.64
CA GLU A 580 -26.03 14.35 5.04
C GLU A 580 -26.69 14.53 6.44
N PHE A 581 -27.54 13.59 6.84
CA PHE A 581 -28.23 13.57 8.14
C PHE A 581 -27.61 12.59 9.15
N ALA A 582 -26.40 12.06 8.87
CA ALA A 582 -25.75 11.11 9.77
C ALA A 582 -25.37 11.75 11.12
N ILE A 583 -25.15 13.06 11.14
CA ILE A 583 -24.78 13.82 12.34
C ILE A 583 -25.87 14.82 12.68
N ARG A 584 -26.29 14.82 13.95
CA ARG A 584 -27.34 15.73 14.46
C ARG A 584 -26.92 17.18 14.62
N ARG A 585 -25.65 17.43 14.94
CA ARG A 585 -25.14 18.79 15.20
C ARG A 585 -23.63 18.93 15.06
N GLY A 586 -23.21 19.86 14.20
CA GLY A 586 -21.80 20.25 14.00
C GLY A 586 -20.92 19.12 13.45
N CYS A 587 -19.63 19.13 13.76
CA CYS A 587 -18.70 18.08 13.31
C CYS A 587 -18.27 17.13 14.44
N SER A 588 -17.93 15.89 14.08
CA SER A 588 -17.26 14.91 14.94
C SER A 588 -16.02 14.37 14.23
N LEU A 589 -14.91 14.30 14.96
CA LEU A 589 -13.74 13.56 14.49
C LEU A 589 -14.00 12.06 14.57
N LEU A 590 -13.51 11.36 13.54
CA LEU A 590 -13.58 9.93 13.36
C LEU A 590 -12.17 9.40 13.08
N ASN A 591 -11.81 8.37 13.83
CA ASN A 591 -10.61 7.57 13.61
C ASN A 591 -11.03 6.25 12.99
N LEU A 592 -10.48 5.93 11.81
CA LEU A 592 -10.67 4.68 11.12
C LEU A 592 -9.41 3.83 11.28
N SER A 593 -9.54 2.67 11.89
CA SER A 593 -8.45 1.70 12.07
C SER A 593 -8.82 0.36 11.43
N ILE A 594 -7.83 -0.45 11.09
CA ILE A 594 -8.03 -1.80 10.54
C ILE A 594 -7.46 -2.84 11.52
N VAL A 595 -8.17 -3.97 11.60
CA VAL A 595 -7.77 -5.14 12.38
C VAL A 595 -7.71 -6.33 11.43
N ASN A 596 -6.55 -6.97 11.35
CA ASN A 596 -6.32 -8.06 10.40
C ASN A 596 -7.04 -9.34 10.84
N GLU A 597 -7.64 -10.08 9.90
CA GLU A 597 -8.35 -11.33 10.20
C GLU A 597 -7.47 -12.40 10.87
N ALA A 598 -6.17 -12.40 10.58
CA ALA A 598 -5.19 -13.35 11.12
C ALA A 598 -5.07 -13.32 12.65
N TRP A 599 -5.55 -12.26 13.31
CA TRP A 599 -5.57 -12.17 14.78
C TRP A 599 -6.60 -13.10 15.42
N PHE A 600 -7.62 -13.52 14.66
CA PHE A 600 -8.68 -14.39 15.11
C PHE A 600 -8.52 -15.83 14.64
N ASP A 601 -7.47 -16.11 13.86
CA ASP A 601 -7.07 -17.47 13.54
C ASP A 601 -6.49 -18.10 14.81
N ALA A 602 -7.36 -18.80 15.55
CA ALA A 602 -6.95 -19.55 16.72
C ALA A 602 -5.99 -20.67 16.28
N THR A 603 -4.71 -20.47 16.56
CA THR A 603 -3.65 -21.47 16.43
C THR A 603 -3.77 -22.44 17.59
N VAL A 604 -4.82 -23.25 17.57
CA VAL A 604 -4.88 -24.39 18.47
C VAL A 604 -3.75 -25.30 18.04
N ALA A 605 -2.66 -25.33 18.81
CA ALA A 605 -1.51 -26.19 18.56
C ALA A 605 -2.01 -27.60 18.27
N ASP A 606 -1.72 -28.09 17.07
CA ASP A 606 -2.30 -29.32 16.57
C ASP A 606 -1.90 -30.50 17.48
N VAL A 607 -2.88 -31.05 18.21
CA VAL A 607 -2.64 -32.14 19.15
C VAL A 607 -2.28 -33.40 18.35
N ALA A 608 -1.02 -33.78 18.40
CA ALA A 608 -0.39 -34.93 17.74
C ALA A 608 -0.89 -36.32 18.22
N VAL A 609 -2.18 -36.63 18.08
CA VAL A 609 -2.75 -37.94 18.51
C VAL A 609 -2.82 -38.97 17.38
N SER A 610 -2.63 -40.25 17.70
CA SER A 610 -2.71 -41.37 16.76
C SER A 610 -4.09 -41.53 16.11
N PHE A 611 -5.15 -41.07 16.79
CA PHE A 611 -6.48 -41.07 16.21
C PHE A 611 -7.29 -39.81 16.54
N ARG A 612 -7.34 -38.82 15.64
CA ARG A 612 -8.09 -37.56 15.81
C ARG A 612 -9.51 -37.65 15.27
N PHE A 613 -10.48 -37.05 15.96
CA PHE A 613 -11.88 -36.94 15.53
C PHE A 613 -12.28 -35.47 15.43
N GLU A 614 -11.57 -34.68 14.62
CA GLU A 614 -11.86 -33.25 14.46
C GLU A 614 -11.92 -32.86 12.98
N ASP A 615 -12.94 -32.06 12.66
CA ASP A 615 -13.06 -31.25 11.43
C ASP A 615 -12.97 -29.76 11.87
N HIS A 616 -11.97 -29.40 12.68
CA HIS A 616 -11.80 -28.01 13.12
C HIS A 616 -11.16 -27.20 12.01
N ASN A 617 -11.98 -26.61 11.14
CA ASN A 617 -11.58 -25.44 10.37
C ASN A 617 -11.80 -24.23 11.29
N THR A 618 -10.80 -23.91 12.12
CA THR A 618 -10.89 -22.86 13.16
C THR A 618 -10.46 -21.47 12.68
N ARG A 619 -10.34 -21.26 11.37
CA ARG A 619 -10.04 -19.92 10.84
C ARG A 619 -11.15 -18.95 11.22
N GLY A 620 -10.77 -17.88 11.93
CA GLY A 620 -11.64 -16.82 12.42
C GLY A 620 -13.05 -17.25 12.86
N THR A 621 -13.18 -18.14 13.85
CA THR A 621 -14.51 -18.61 14.28
C THR A 621 -15.34 -17.50 14.92
N VAL A 622 -16.60 -17.40 14.52
CA VAL A 622 -17.57 -16.48 15.11
C VAL A 622 -18.40 -17.21 16.15
N ARG A 623 -18.53 -16.63 17.35
CA ARG A 623 -19.24 -17.23 18.48
C ARG A 623 -20.50 -16.46 18.85
N ASN A 624 -21.51 -17.16 19.35
CA ASN A 624 -22.65 -16.48 19.99
C ASN A 624 -22.35 -16.17 21.47
N ASP A 625 -23.33 -15.58 22.16
CA ASP A 625 -23.21 -15.26 23.60
C ASP A 625 -23.03 -16.51 24.48
N ASP A 626 -23.50 -17.68 24.01
CA ASP A 626 -23.33 -18.98 24.65
C ASP A 626 -22.02 -19.70 24.26
N GLN A 627 -21.08 -18.99 23.63
CA GLN A 627 -19.77 -19.49 23.16
C GLN A 627 -19.83 -20.56 22.06
N ALA A 628 -21.00 -20.85 21.49
CA ALA A 628 -21.12 -21.76 20.37
C ALA A 628 -20.55 -21.14 19.09
N THR A 629 -19.78 -21.91 18.33
CA THR A 629 -19.32 -21.51 16.99
C THR A 629 -20.51 -21.49 16.03
N VAL A 630 -20.87 -20.30 15.57
CA VAL A 630 -22.07 -20.06 14.74
C VAL A 630 -21.74 -19.48 13.37
N GLY A 631 -20.47 -19.31 13.06
CA GLY A 631 -20.02 -18.69 11.82
C GLY A 631 -18.51 -18.65 11.65
N GLU A 632 -18.10 -18.00 10.58
CA GLU A 632 -16.71 -17.81 10.17
C GLU A 632 -16.47 -16.38 9.69
N LEU A 633 -15.26 -15.87 9.96
CA LEU A 633 -14.74 -14.60 9.50
C LEU A 633 -14.30 -14.71 8.04
N VAL A 634 -14.54 -13.67 7.24
CA VAL A 634 -14.26 -13.69 5.79
C VAL A 634 -13.43 -12.50 5.29
N GLY A 635 -12.83 -11.74 6.20
CA GLY A 635 -12.01 -10.60 5.86
C GLY A 635 -11.60 -9.78 7.09
N ASP A 636 -10.71 -8.82 6.85
CA ASP A 636 -10.27 -7.85 7.85
C ASP A 636 -11.46 -7.07 8.45
N GLY A 637 -11.31 -6.73 9.73
CA GLY A 637 -12.20 -5.81 10.41
C GLY A 637 -11.80 -4.35 10.27
N THR A 638 -12.75 -3.50 10.60
CA THR A 638 -12.55 -2.06 10.74
C THR A 638 -13.04 -1.61 12.10
N VAL A 639 -12.26 -0.74 12.72
CA VAL A 639 -12.61 -0.06 13.96
C VAL A 639 -12.86 1.40 13.67
N ILE A 640 -13.98 1.91 14.17
CA ILE A 640 -14.42 3.27 13.98
C ILE A 640 -14.56 3.89 15.36
N SER A 641 -13.69 4.84 15.70
CA SER A 641 -13.75 5.57 16.96
C SER A 641 -14.23 7.00 16.71
N PHE A 642 -15.27 7.41 17.45
CA PHE A 642 -15.84 8.75 17.39
C PHE A 642 -15.44 9.56 18.61
N GLU A 643 -14.91 10.77 18.42
CA GLU A 643 -14.58 11.67 19.55
C GLU A 643 -15.83 12.08 20.35
N LYS A 644 -16.96 12.28 19.64
CA LYS A 644 -18.23 12.74 20.23
C LYS A 644 -19.36 11.76 19.87
N PRO A 645 -19.41 10.58 20.50
CA PRO A 645 -20.31 9.48 20.11
C PRO A 645 -21.80 9.88 20.05
N GLY A 646 -22.27 10.72 20.98
CA GLY A 646 -23.67 11.13 21.07
C GLY A 646 -24.22 12.00 19.93
N ARG A 647 -23.43 12.27 18.88
CA ARG A 647 -23.84 13.06 17.71
C ARG A 647 -24.17 12.22 16.47
N MET A 648 -23.78 10.93 16.46
CA MET A 648 -23.98 10.04 15.33
C MET A 648 -25.32 9.31 15.38
N GLU A 649 -26.00 9.21 14.23
CA GLU A 649 -27.23 8.42 14.09
C GLU A 649 -27.01 7.17 13.22
N THR A 650 -26.62 7.35 11.96
CA THR A 650 -26.50 6.24 10.99
C THR A 650 -25.33 6.42 10.04
N PHE A 651 -24.67 5.32 9.69
CA PHE A 651 -23.60 5.31 8.69
C PHE A 651 -23.63 4.00 7.91
N GLU A 652 -23.06 3.98 6.71
CA GLU A 652 -22.92 2.77 5.89
C GLU A 652 -21.46 2.31 5.91
N VAL A 653 -21.22 1.07 6.33
CA VAL A 653 -19.89 0.45 6.33
C VAL A 653 -19.84 -0.59 5.22
N CYS A 654 -18.79 -0.52 4.42
CA CYS A 654 -18.45 -1.45 3.36
C CYS A 654 -17.08 -2.08 3.66
N LEU A 655 -17.02 -3.37 3.99
CA LEU A 655 -15.77 -4.09 4.25
C LEU A 655 -15.41 -5.00 3.10
N ARG A 656 -14.12 -5.04 2.77
CA ARG A 656 -13.57 -5.93 1.75
C ARG A 656 -13.61 -7.36 2.25
N VAL A 657 -13.96 -8.28 1.36
CA VAL A 657 -14.07 -9.70 1.67
C VAL A 657 -12.99 -10.46 0.91
N THR A 658 -12.25 -11.32 1.61
CA THR A 658 -11.22 -12.20 1.03
C THR A 658 -11.84 -13.48 0.49
N GLN A 659 -12.91 -13.97 1.13
CA GLN A 659 -13.60 -15.21 0.78
C GLN A 659 -15.04 -15.00 0.29
N THR A 660 -15.31 -15.38 -0.97
CA THR A 660 -16.61 -15.11 -1.61
C THR A 660 -17.69 -16.16 -1.31
N GLU A 661 -17.30 -17.38 -0.96
CA GLU A 661 -18.20 -18.48 -0.58
C GLU A 661 -17.76 -19.11 0.74
N PRO A 662 -18.69 -19.48 1.63
CA PRO A 662 -18.34 -20.05 2.91
C PRO A 662 -17.70 -21.43 2.77
N ASP A 663 -16.75 -21.76 3.65
CA ASP A 663 -16.14 -23.09 3.69
C ASP A 663 -17.15 -24.14 4.17
N ASN A 664 -18.05 -23.76 5.07
CA ASN A 664 -19.16 -24.59 5.51
C ASN A 664 -20.49 -24.10 4.91
N ALA A 665 -21.16 -24.98 4.15
CA ALA A 665 -22.48 -24.71 3.57
C ALA A 665 -23.58 -24.42 4.62
N GLU A 666 -23.37 -24.75 5.89
CA GLU A 666 -24.26 -24.40 7.00
C GLU A 666 -24.26 -22.88 7.29
N TYR A 667 -23.14 -22.19 7.06
CA TYR A 667 -23.01 -20.74 7.25
C TYR A 667 -23.49 -19.97 6.01
N SER A 668 -24.79 -19.96 5.79
CA SER A 668 -25.39 -19.41 4.57
C SER A 668 -25.74 -17.91 4.61
N ARG A 669 -25.67 -17.27 5.79
CA ARG A 669 -26.13 -15.88 5.97
C ARG A 669 -24.95 -14.94 6.15
N ARG A 670 -24.90 -13.88 5.35
CA ARG A 670 -23.94 -12.77 5.47
C ARG A 670 -24.39 -11.85 6.60
N ASP A 671 -23.46 -11.48 7.46
CA ASP A 671 -23.67 -10.51 8.54
C ASP A 671 -22.34 -9.76 8.80
N PHE A 672 -22.36 -8.83 9.75
CA PHE A 672 -21.17 -8.31 10.38
C PHE A 672 -21.06 -8.86 11.80
N GLY A 673 -19.83 -9.05 12.28
CA GLY A 673 -19.52 -9.37 13.65
C GLY A 673 -18.91 -8.18 14.38
N THR A 674 -19.07 -8.14 15.70
CA THR A 674 -18.40 -7.22 16.61
C THR A 674 -17.47 -8.01 17.53
N SER A 675 -16.34 -7.41 17.88
CA SER A 675 -15.39 -8.01 18.82
C SER A 675 -15.51 -7.34 20.18
N THR A 676 -15.21 -8.09 21.25
CA THR A 676 -14.91 -7.51 22.56
C THR A 676 -13.67 -6.63 22.49
N SER A 677 -13.47 -5.75 23.48
CA SER A 677 -12.28 -4.92 23.59
C SER A 677 -10.98 -5.73 23.73
N SER A 678 -11.06 -6.99 24.14
CA SER A 678 -9.93 -7.93 24.26
C SER A 678 -9.56 -8.66 22.97
N TYR A 679 -10.34 -8.51 21.87
CA TYR A 679 -10.12 -9.25 20.62
C TYR A 679 -10.13 -10.79 20.77
N GLU A 680 -10.83 -11.30 21.79
CA GLU A 680 -10.80 -12.73 22.14
C GLU A 680 -11.71 -13.57 21.22
N TYR A 681 -12.86 -13.03 20.83
CA TYR A 681 -13.80 -13.68 19.92
C TYR A 681 -14.69 -12.64 19.22
N ILE A 682 -15.27 -13.04 18.10
CA ILE A 682 -16.21 -12.23 17.30
C ILE A 682 -17.63 -12.73 17.54
N VAL A 683 -18.57 -11.82 17.81
CA VAL A 683 -20.00 -12.11 17.97
C VAL A 683 -20.81 -11.50 16.84
N PRO A 684 -21.84 -12.16 16.29
CA PRO A 684 -22.69 -11.56 15.26
C PRO A 684 -23.37 -10.26 15.74
N ALA A 685 -23.24 -9.20 14.94
CA ALA A 685 -23.89 -7.91 15.19
C ALA A 685 -25.38 -7.90 14.81
N GLY A 686 -25.86 -8.89 14.06
CA GLY A 686 -27.28 -9.05 13.74
C GLY A 686 -27.82 -8.08 12.68
N LEU A 687 -26.96 -7.53 11.81
CA LEU A 687 -27.35 -6.55 10.81
C LEU A 687 -28.24 -7.19 9.73
N GLN A 688 -29.46 -6.68 9.58
CA GLN A 688 -30.50 -7.39 8.81
C GLN A 688 -30.28 -7.39 7.29
N LYS A 689 -29.44 -6.50 6.74
CA LYS A 689 -29.25 -6.33 5.28
C LYS A 689 -27.80 -6.03 4.91
N VAL A 690 -27.05 -7.07 4.61
CA VAL A 690 -25.73 -6.97 3.98
C VAL A 690 -25.88 -7.03 2.45
N ASN A 691 -25.59 -5.92 1.78
CA ASN A 691 -25.54 -5.82 0.33
C ASN A 691 -24.13 -6.13 -0.16
N VAL A 692 -24.02 -6.84 -1.28
CA VAL A 692 -22.72 -7.07 -1.93
C VAL A 692 -22.52 -6.03 -3.03
N GLN A 693 -21.39 -5.34 -2.98
CA GLN A 693 -20.97 -4.37 -3.98
C GLN A 693 -19.62 -4.79 -4.55
N ASP A 694 -19.53 -4.92 -5.87
CA ASP A 694 -18.26 -5.14 -6.55
C ASP A 694 -17.66 -3.78 -6.90
N LEU A 695 -16.55 -3.42 -6.25
CA LEU A 695 -15.83 -2.16 -6.46
C LEU A 695 -14.46 -2.49 -7.09
N GLY A 696 -14.42 -2.48 -8.43
CA GLY A 696 -13.22 -2.86 -9.18
C GLY A 696 -13.04 -4.38 -9.20
N THR A 697 -11.88 -4.86 -8.75
CA THR A 697 -11.55 -6.30 -8.65
C THR A 697 -11.86 -6.91 -7.29
N ALA A 698 -12.25 -6.11 -6.30
CA ALA A 698 -12.55 -6.55 -4.95
C ALA A 698 -14.06 -6.51 -4.66
N GLN A 699 -14.52 -7.51 -3.92
CA GLN A 699 -15.89 -7.59 -3.44
C GLN A 699 -15.98 -6.96 -2.04
N PHE A 700 -16.97 -6.09 -1.86
CA PHE A 700 -17.27 -5.44 -0.58
C PHE A 700 -18.65 -5.86 -0.10
N TRP A 701 -18.76 -6.08 1.20
CA TRP A 701 -20.05 -6.24 1.87
C TRP A 701 -20.38 -4.94 2.56
N CYS A 702 -21.56 -4.40 2.28
CA CYS A 702 -22.02 -3.11 2.77
C CYS A 702 -23.29 -3.27 3.59
N SER A 703 -23.33 -2.69 4.78
CA SER A 703 -24.56 -2.57 5.56
C SER A 703 -24.70 -1.16 6.13
N ARG A 704 -25.96 -0.74 6.26
CA ARG A 704 -26.29 0.42 7.07
C ARG A 704 -26.24 0.01 8.54
N VAL A 705 -25.57 0.82 9.33
CA VAL A 705 -25.39 0.66 10.77
C VAL A 705 -26.13 1.83 11.44
N GLU A 706 -27.10 1.50 12.28
CA GLU A 706 -27.68 2.46 13.22
C GLU A 706 -26.83 2.42 14.49
N TYR A 707 -26.44 3.59 14.99
CA TYR A 707 -25.51 3.68 16.11
C TYR A 707 -26.02 2.95 17.37
N ASP A 708 -27.34 2.94 17.58
CA ASP A 708 -27.99 2.26 18.71
C ASP A 708 -28.11 0.73 18.54
N ASP A 709 -27.94 0.20 17.32
CA ASP A 709 -28.11 -1.23 17.02
C ASP A 709 -26.83 -2.06 17.22
N VAL A 710 -25.67 -1.41 17.32
CA VAL A 710 -24.38 -2.09 17.50
C VAL A 710 -23.87 -1.84 18.92
N ALA A 711 -23.19 -2.83 19.51
CA ALA A 711 -22.51 -2.66 20.79
C ALA A 711 -21.39 -1.62 20.64
N VAL A 712 -21.71 -0.35 20.92
CA VAL A 712 -20.72 0.71 20.95
C VAL A 712 -20.07 0.73 22.32
N ASP A 713 -18.75 0.67 22.35
CA ASP A 713 -18.02 0.84 23.60
C ASP A 713 -18.35 2.20 24.22
N PRO A 714 -18.27 2.34 25.56
CA PRO A 714 -18.50 3.62 26.25
C PRO A 714 -17.66 4.78 25.69
N ASP A 715 -16.52 4.46 25.10
CA ASP A 715 -15.57 5.39 24.50
C ASP A 715 -15.89 5.76 23.05
N GLY A 716 -17.06 5.34 22.52
CA GLY A 716 -17.49 5.65 21.17
C GLY A 716 -16.81 4.82 20.08
N VAL A 717 -16.37 3.60 20.41
CA VAL A 717 -15.66 2.70 19.49
C VAL A 717 -16.60 1.61 18.96
N VAL A 718 -16.63 1.47 17.63
CA VAL A 718 -17.43 0.47 16.91
C VAL A 718 -16.49 -0.44 16.13
N ARG A 719 -16.56 -1.76 16.38
CA ARG A 719 -15.72 -2.76 15.71
C ARG A 719 -16.59 -3.62 14.82
N LEU A 720 -16.25 -3.72 13.54
CA LEU A 720 -17.03 -4.46 12.56
C LEU A 720 -16.14 -5.37 11.72
N PHE A 721 -16.59 -6.61 11.57
CA PHE A 721 -15.91 -7.67 10.83
C PHE A 721 -16.90 -8.31 9.85
N PRO A 722 -16.54 -8.61 8.59
CA PRO A 722 -17.45 -9.31 7.69
C PRO A 722 -17.50 -10.80 8.05
N ILE A 723 -18.70 -11.37 8.25
CA ILE A 723 -18.87 -12.76 8.70
C ILE A 723 -19.93 -13.53 7.92
N TYR A 724 -19.72 -14.84 7.76
CA TYR A 724 -20.80 -15.79 7.50
C TYR A 724 -21.31 -16.37 8.82
N ARG A 725 -22.62 -16.62 8.92
CA ARG A 725 -23.22 -17.26 10.09
C ARG A 725 -24.42 -18.13 9.76
N GLU A 726 -24.82 -18.94 10.75
CA GLU A 726 -26.06 -19.71 10.72
C GLU A 726 -27.30 -18.81 10.97
N ARG A 727 -28.47 -19.28 10.50
CA ARG A 727 -29.73 -18.54 10.58
C ARG A 727 -30.25 -18.39 12.01
N ASP A 728 -30.17 -19.46 12.79
CA ASP A 728 -30.78 -19.61 14.12
C ASP A 728 -29.67 -19.66 15.21
N TYR A 729 -28.66 -18.79 15.08
CA TYR A 729 -27.44 -18.81 15.91
C TYR A 729 -27.66 -18.52 17.40
N GLU A 730 -28.72 -17.79 17.75
CA GLU A 730 -28.99 -17.36 19.14
C GLU A 730 -29.33 -18.53 20.05
N ASP A 731 -29.94 -19.60 19.50
CA ASP A 731 -30.39 -20.77 20.27
C ASP A 731 -29.39 -21.95 20.20
N GLN A 732 -28.21 -21.75 19.57
CA GLN A 732 -27.22 -22.80 19.43
C GLN A 732 -26.40 -22.96 20.71
N ASP A 733 -26.46 -24.14 21.32
CA ASP A 733 -25.59 -24.53 22.41
C ASP A 733 -24.17 -24.85 21.88
N GLU A 734 -23.16 -24.70 22.73
CA GLU A 734 -21.77 -25.03 22.40
C GLU A 734 -21.61 -26.51 21.98
N GLU A 735 -21.49 -26.76 20.68
CA GLU A 735 -21.20 -28.09 20.11
C GLU A 735 -19.72 -28.23 19.75
N TYR A 736 -18.96 -28.88 20.63
CA TYR A 736 -17.51 -29.11 20.43
C TYR A 736 -17.16 -30.05 19.27
N VAL A 737 -18.09 -30.92 18.86
CA VAL A 737 -17.84 -31.98 17.88
C VAL A 737 -19.01 -32.05 16.92
N SER A 738 -18.73 -32.06 15.61
CA SER A 738 -19.77 -32.13 14.58
C SER A 738 -20.74 -33.27 14.86
N TYR A 739 -22.03 -33.03 14.59
CA TYR A 739 -23.08 -34.03 14.79
C TYR A 739 -22.73 -35.39 14.16
N ARG A 740 -22.11 -35.37 12.98
CA ARG A 740 -21.65 -36.57 12.28
C ARG A 740 -20.63 -37.36 13.10
N THR A 741 -19.61 -36.68 13.63
CA THR A 741 -18.55 -37.30 14.43
C THR A 741 -19.10 -37.81 15.76
N LYS A 742 -19.97 -37.03 16.42
CA LYS A 742 -20.69 -37.42 17.64
C LYS A 742 -21.47 -38.73 17.44
N VAL A 743 -22.20 -38.87 16.34
CA VAL A 743 -22.91 -40.11 15.98
C VAL A 743 -21.95 -41.27 15.76
N LEU A 744 -20.86 -41.08 15.00
CA LEU A 744 -19.86 -42.12 14.74
C LEU A 744 -19.20 -42.63 16.05
N MET A 745 -18.87 -41.73 16.97
CA MET A 745 -18.29 -42.08 18.27
C MET A 745 -19.27 -42.86 19.15
N TYR A 746 -20.54 -42.44 19.23
CA TYR A 746 -21.55 -43.19 19.99
C TYR A 746 -21.81 -44.59 19.40
N VAL A 747 -21.79 -44.74 18.07
CA VAL A 747 -21.91 -46.05 17.42
C VAL A 747 -20.72 -46.95 17.77
N LEU A 748 -19.49 -46.43 17.73
CA LEU A 748 -18.30 -47.15 18.21
C LEU A 748 -18.44 -47.56 19.68
N GLY A 749 -18.86 -46.65 20.55
CA GLY A 749 -19.10 -46.90 21.97
C GLY A 749 -20.11 -48.04 22.19
N CYS A 750 -21.18 -48.09 21.40
CA CYS A 750 -22.16 -49.17 21.43
C CYS A 750 -21.54 -50.52 21.03
N PHE A 751 -20.69 -50.56 20.00
CA PHE A 751 -20.00 -51.80 19.62
C PHE A 751 -19.06 -52.31 20.71
N TYR A 752 -18.28 -51.42 21.36
CA TYR A 752 -17.46 -51.80 22.51
C TYR A 752 -18.31 -52.31 23.69
N ALA A 753 -19.51 -51.75 23.90
CA ALA A 753 -20.45 -52.23 24.92
C ALA A 753 -20.96 -53.66 24.61
N VAL A 754 -21.23 -53.97 23.35
CA VAL A 754 -21.58 -55.34 22.92
C VAL A 754 -20.44 -56.32 23.23
N ASP A 755 -19.19 -55.95 22.90
CA ASP A 755 -18.01 -56.76 23.24
C ASP A 755 -17.85 -56.94 24.74
N LEU A 756 -18.04 -55.87 25.52
CA LEU A 756 -18.01 -55.91 26.98
C LEU A 756 -19.04 -56.90 27.54
N CYS A 757 -20.28 -56.88 27.02
CA CYS A 757 -21.33 -57.83 27.42
C CYS A 757 -20.91 -59.28 27.15
N LEU A 758 -20.27 -59.57 26.01
CA LEU A 758 -19.76 -60.91 25.68
C LEU A 758 -18.65 -61.35 26.64
N PHE A 759 -17.77 -60.45 27.07
CA PHE A 759 -16.76 -60.74 28.08
C PHE A 759 -17.35 -60.92 29.48
N ILE A 760 -18.34 -60.12 29.88
CA ILE A 760 -19.08 -60.30 31.14
C ILE A 760 -19.72 -61.68 31.18
N PHE A 761 -20.38 -62.08 30.09
CA PHE A 761 -20.97 -63.41 29.96
C PHE A 761 -19.92 -64.51 30.12
N TYR A 762 -18.76 -64.35 29.47
CA TYR A 762 -17.63 -65.26 29.62
C TYR A 762 -17.13 -65.33 31.08
N PHE A 763 -16.99 -64.20 31.78
CA PHE A 763 -16.53 -64.16 33.18
C PHE A 763 -17.55 -64.75 34.16
N ALA A 764 -18.83 -64.38 34.04
CA ALA A 764 -19.91 -64.91 34.87
C ALA A 764 -19.96 -66.44 34.78
N HIS A 765 -19.90 -66.97 33.57
CA HIS A 765 -19.88 -68.40 33.32
C HIS A 765 -18.60 -69.08 33.84
N LYS A 766 -17.42 -68.44 33.70
CA LYS A 766 -16.17 -68.95 34.29
C LYS A 766 -16.19 -68.93 35.81
N ALA A 767 -16.82 -67.95 36.44
CA ALA A 767 -16.99 -67.88 37.89
C ALA A 767 -17.89 -69.02 38.39
N GLU A 768 -18.95 -69.34 37.64
CA GLU A 768 -19.84 -70.48 37.94
C GLU A 768 -19.10 -71.83 37.86
N ILE A 769 -18.33 -72.06 36.78
CA ILE A 769 -17.55 -73.29 36.60
C ILE A 769 -16.34 -73.35 37.53
N GLY A 770 -15.74 -72.20 37.85
CA GLY A 770 -14.52 -72.06 38.64
C GLY A 770 -14.63 -72.60 40.07
N LYS A 771 -15.85 -72.69 40.61
CA LYS A 771 -16.12 -73.33 41.91
C LYS A 771 -15.77 -74.84 41.95
N ARG A 772 -15.53 -75.51 40.81
CA ARG A 772 -15.21 -76.95 40.75
C ARG A 772 -13.80 -77.33 40.25
N SER A 773 -13.00 -76.39 39.70
CA SER A 773 -11.71 -76.75 39.07
C SER A 773 -10.63 -75.68 39.28
N GLN A 774 -10.09 -75.63 40.51
CA GLN A 774 -9.22 -74.54 40.95
C GLN A 774 -7.75 -74.64 40.48
N LYS A 775 -7.31 -75.80 39.92
CA LYS A 775 -5.86 -76.06 39.69
C LYS A 775 -5.31 -75.75 38.29
N ARG A 776 -6.11 -75.25 37.34
CA ARG A 776 -5.58 -74.74 36.04
C ARG A 776 -6.28 -73.45 35.66
N ARG A 777 -5.79 -72.31 36.16
CA ARG A 777 -6.15 -71.00 35.60
C ARG A 777 -5.70 -70.97 34.14
N GLN A 778 -6.69 -70.96 33.25
CA GLN A 778 -6.50 -70.93 31.81
C GLN A 778 -6.19 -69.49 31.42
N ILE A 779 -4.97 -69.22 30.95
CA ILE A 779 -4.60 -68.44 29.75
C ILE A 779 -5.61 -67.39 29.26
N ALA A 780 -6.80 -67.83 28.87
CA ALA A 780 -7.84 -66.97 28.34
C ALA A 780 -8.33 -65.96 29.38
N PHE A 781 -8.21 -66.24 30.68
CA PHE A 781 -8.63 -65.35 31.75
C PHE A 781 -7.87 -64.01 31.81
N PRO A 782 -6.52 -63.96 31.95
CA PRO A 782 -5.80 -62.68 31.94
C PRO A 782 -5.95 -61.93 30.62
N LEU A 783 -6.05 -62.63 29.49
CA LEU A 783 -6.24 -62.01 28.18
C LEU A 783 -7.63 -61.38 28.04
N SER A 784 -8.69 -62.09 28.42
CA SER A 784 -10.05 -61.53 28.48
C SER A 784 -10.18 -60.40 29.50
N ALA A 785 -9.38 -60.41 30.58
CA ALA A 785 -9.42 -59.33 31.59
C ALA A 785 -8.85 -58.03 31.04
N LEU A 786 -7.80 -58.11 30.21
CA LEU A 786 -7.25 -56.94 29.53
C LEU A 786 -8.22 -56.40 28.47
N PHE A 787 -8.83 -57.27 27.67
CA PHE A 787 -9.88 -56.85 26.72
C PHE A 787 -11.07 -56.20 27.42
N PHE A 788 -11.47 -56.72 28.58
CA PHE A 788 -12.52 -56.12 29.40
C PHE A 788 -12.15 -54.71 29.85
N VAL A 789 -10.93 -54.50 30.37
CA VAL A 789 -10.46 -53.16 30.78
C VAL A 789 -10.40 -52.20 29.58
N LEU A 790 -9.91 -52.67 28.43
CA LEU A 790 -9.87 -51.87 27.21
C LEU A 790 -11.27 -51.46 26.73
N CYS A 791 -12.25 -52.37 26.76
CA CYS A 791 -13.64 -52.06 26.41
C CYS A 791 -14.23 -51.02 27.36
N VAL A 792 -14.05 -51.18 28.68
CA VAL A 792 -14.55 -50.20 29.67
C VAL A 792 -13.95 -48.82 29.40
N PHE A 793 -12.64 -48.74 29.18
CA PHE A 793 -11.97 -47.47 28.91
C PHE A 793 -12.49 -46.82 27.61
N ARG A 794 -12.57 -47.58 26.50
CA ARG A 794 -13.08 -47.06 25.22
C ARG A 794 -14.55 -46.65 25.29
N ILE A 795 -15.39 -47.35 26.06
CA ILE A 795 -16.79 -46.96 26.28
C ILE A 795 -16.84 -45.62 27.01
N CYS A 796 -16.17 -45.47 28.15
CA CYS A 796 -16.15 -44.21 28.89
C CYS A 796 -15.69 -43.06 27.99
N PHE A 797 -14.60 -43.27 27.25
CA PHE A 797 -14.06 -42.29 26.33
C PHE A 797 -15.05 -41.89 25.23
N MET A 798 -15.60 -42.86 24.48
CA MET A 798 -16.51 -42.59 23.35
C MET A 798 -17.81 -41.92 23.77
N PHE A 799 -18.19 -41.98 25.05
CA PHE A 799 -19.34 -41.24 25.60
C PHE A 799 -18.95 -39.93 26.27
N MET A 800 -17.76 -39.78 26.84
CA MET A 800 -17.33 -38.56 27.54
C MET A 800 -16.79 -37.50 26.58
N TYR A 801 -16.04 -37.89 25.54
CA TYR A 801 -15.41 -36.98 24.60
C TYR A 801 -16.40 -36.08 23.83
N PRO A 802 -17.43 -36.61 23.13
CA PRO A 802 -18.39 -35.77 22.41
C PRO A 802 -19.31 -34.91 23.32
N ASN A 803 -19.15 -35.01 24.64
CA ASN A 803 -19.83 -34.18 25.63
C ASN A 803 -18.89 -33.13 26.26
N GLY A 804 -17.73 -32.86 25.66
CA GLY A 804 -16.82 -31.79 26.07
C GLY A 804 -16.04 -32.03 27.37
N VAL A 805 -16.02 -33.25 27.91
CA VAL A 805 -15.42 -33.52 29.24
C VAL A 805 -13.91 -33.28 29.30
N PHE A 806 -13.23 -33.30 28.15
CA PHE A 806 -11.77 -33.12 28.04
C PHE A 806 -11.39 -31.81 27.34
N TYR A 807 -12.35 -30.92 27.09
CA TYR A 807 -12.13 -29.65 26.41
C TYR A 807 -11.24 -28.72 27.24
N GLN A 808 -10.38 -27.93 26.58
CA GLN A 808 -9.37 -27.01 27.17
C GLN A 808 -8.14 -27.66 27.85
N GLU A 809 -8.08 -28.99 27.93
CA GLU A 809 -6.98 -29.70 28.58
C GLU A 809 -6.29 -30.64 27.57
N PRO A 810 -5.46 -30.11 26.64
CA PRO A 810 -4.89 -30.87 25.51
C PRO A 810 -4.04 -32.07 25.97
N LEU A 811 -3.36 -31.95 27.12
CA LEU A 811 -2.65 -33.07 27.74
C LEU A 811 -3.59 -34.21 28.11
N SER A 812 -4.74 -33.87 28.68
CA SER A 812 -5.72 -34.86 29.13
C SER A 812 -6.33 -35.59 27.93
N GLU A 813 -6.61 -34.86 26.85
CA GLU A 813 -7.07 -35.40 25.58
C GLU A 813 -6.04 -36.37 24.99
N PHE A 814 -4.79 -35.93 24.85
CA PHE A 814 -3.69 -36.76 24.35
C PHE A 814 -3.53 -38.06 25.15
N VAL A 815 -3.47 -37.96 26.48
CA VAL A 815 -3.30 -39.10 27.38
C VAL A 815 -4.45 -40.10 27.21
N VAL A 816 -5.68 -39.61 27.16
CA VAL A 816 -6.87 -40.46 27.07
C VAL A 816 -6.96 -41.13 25.69
N PHE A 817 -6.56 -40.45 24.61
CA PHE A 817 -6.52 -41.04 23.26
C PHE A 817 -5.51 -42.18 23.14
N GLU A 818 -4.33 -42.06 23.78
CA GLU A 818 -3.22 -42.99 23.58
C GLU A 818 -3.20 -44.21 24.50
N ILE A 819 -3.74 -44.11 25.73
CA ILE A 819 -3.79 -45.23 26.69
C ILE A 819 -4.29 -46.56 26.06
N PRO A 820 -5.37 -46.58 25.26
CA PRO A 820 -5.85 -47.79 24.59
C PRO A 820 -4.81 -48.49 23.71
N THR A 821 -3.96 -47.72 23.00
CA THR A 821 -2.87 -48.24 22.16
C THR A 821 -1.85 -49.01 23.00
N PHE A 822 -1.43 -48.43 24.14
CA PHE A 822 -0.45 -49.05 25.03
C PHE A 822 -1.02 -50.24 25.82
N LEU A 823 -2.32 -50.21 26.15
CA LEU A 823 -3.05 -51.36 26.69
C LEU A 823 -3.09 -52.53 25.68
N LEU A 824 -3.31 -52.23 24.40
CA LEU A 824 -3.28 -53.23 23.34
C LEU A 824 -1.87 -53.83 23.15
N PHE A 825 -0.80 -53.03 23.24
CA PHE A 825 0.58 -53.54 23.21
C PHE A 825 0.90 -54.43 24.40
N THR A 826 0.50 -53.99 25.60
CA THR A 826 0.62 -54.77 26.83
C THR A 826 -0.06 -56.14 26.68
N MET A 827 -1.27 -56.15 26.10
CA MET A 827 -2.01 -57.37 25.82
C MET A 827 -1.27 -58.31 24.85
N VAL A 828 -0.68 -57.78 23.78
CA VAL A 828 0.09 -58.60 22.83
C VAL A 828 1.38 -59.12 23.46
N ILE A 829 2.09 -58.34 24.26
CA ILE A 829 3.31 -58.81 24.95
C ILE A 829 2.99 -59.96 25.91
N ILE A 830 1.89 -59.83 26.67
CA ILE A 830 1.41 -60.90 27.55
C ILE A 830 1.02 -62.13 26.72
N SER A 831 0.37 -61.93 25.57
CA SER A 831 0.05 -63.01 24.62
C SER A 831 1.30 -63.68 24.06
N ILE A 832 2.33 -62.93 23.65
CA ILE A 832 3.61 -63.46 23.15
C ILE A 832 4.28 -64.32 24.23
N GLY A 833 4.44 -63.80 25.43
CA GLY A 833 5.09 -64.57 26.51
C GLY A 833 4.31 -65.81 26.89
N PHE A 834 2.99 -65.73 26.80
CA PHE A 834 2.12 -66.87 26.99
C PHE A 834 2.28 -67.92 25.86
N TRP A 835 2.25 -67.50 24.59
CA TRP A 835 2.50 -68.38 23.43
C TRP A 835 3.90 -69.01 23.48
N LYS A 836 4.91 -68.25 23.92
CA LYS A 836 6.28 -68.74 24.18
C LYS A 836 6.29 -69.80 25.27
N SER A 837 5.59 -69.59 26.37
CA SER A 837 5.49 -70.56 27.47
C SER A 837 4.81 -71.85 27.03
N LEU A 838 3.80 -71.79 26.16
CA LEU A 838 3.19 -73.00 25.58
C LEU A 838 4.06 -73.70 24.53
N SER A 839 4.82 -72.93 23.76
CA SER A 839 5.62 -73.48 22.66
C SER A 839 6.83 -74.29 23.15
N ASN A 840 7.36 -73.99 24.34
CA ASN A 840 8.51 -74.70 24.91
C ASN A 840 8.05 -75.81 25.87
N ARG A 841 8.37 -77.08 25.56
CA ARG A 841 7.97 -78.25 26.36
C ARG A 841 8.78 -78.48 27.64
N THR A 842 9.85 -77.74 27.87
CA THR A 842 10.79 -77.94 28.99
C THR A 842 10.44 -77.02 30.16
N HIS A 843 10.14 -77.61 31.32
CA HIS A 843 9.73 -76.91 32.55
C HIS A 843 10.74 -75.86 33.06
N PHE A 844 12.01 -75.94 32.65
CA PHE A 844 13.07 -75.01 33.07
C PHE A 844 12.95 -73.59 32.46
N PHE A 845 12.32 -73.41 31.29
CA PHE A 845 12.26 -72.12 30.59
C PHE A 845 11.02 -71.27 30.91
N VAL A 846 10.16 -71.71 31.84
CA VAL A 846 8.95 -70.96 32.24
C VAL A 846 9.30 -69.71 33.06
N LYS A 847 10.40 -69.72 33.83
CA LYS A 847 10.89 -68.54 34.57
C LYS A 847 11.33 -67.41 33.61
N ASP A 848 12.06 -67.74 32.56
CA ASP A 848 12.57 -66.76 31.59
C ASP A 848 11.47 -66.10 30.75
N SER A 849 10.35 -66.81 30.51
CA SER A 849 9.21 -66.24 29.80
C SER A 849 8.49 -65.15 30.59
N LYS A 850 8.37 -65.30 31.92
CA LYS A 850 7.75 -64.29 32.79
C LYS A 850 8.63 -63.04 32.90
N PHE A 851 9.94 -63.22 32.97
CA PHE A 851 10.89 -62.12 32.95
C PHE A 851 10.78 -61.31 31.65
N LEU A 852 10.72 -61.97 30.48
CA LEU A 852 10.57 -61.28 29.21
C LEU A 852 9.25 -60.51 29.09
N VAL A 853 8.12 -61.08 29.57
CA VAL A 853 6.83 -60.35 29.61
C VAL A 853 6.92 -59.14 30.50
N TYR A 854 7.48 -59.28 31.71
CA TYR A 854 7.64 -58.17 32.64
C TYR A 854 8.48 -57.05 32.03
N VAL A 855 9.65 -57.39 31.47
CA VAL A 855 10.52 -56.43 30.78
C VAL A 855 9.80 -55.77 29.61
N GLY A 856 9.10 -56.53 28.78
CA GLY A 856 8.35 -55.97 27.64
C GLY A 856 7.25 -55.01 28.06
N VAL A 857 6.49 -55.35 29.11
CA VAL A 857 5.45 -54.46 29.65
C VAL A 857 6.09 -53.19 30.22
N VAL A 858 7.15 -53.31 31.01
CA VAL A 858 7.89 -52.15 31.54
C VAL A 858 8.39 -51.26 30.40
N LEU A 859 8.97 -51.81 29.34
CA LEU A 859 9.45 -51.04 28.20
C LEU A 859 8.33 -50.30 27.47
N VAL A 860 7.16 -50.92 27.28
CA VAL A 860 6.00 -50.27 26.65
C VAL A 860 5.47 -49.11 27.49
N TRP A 861 5.40 -49.28 28.81
CA TRP A 861 4.94 -48.20 29.70
C TRP A 861 6.00 -47.12 29.91
N CYS A 862 7.30 -47.44 29.87
CA CYS A 862 8.37 -46.45 29.80
C CYS A 862 8.29 -45.64 28.51
N LEU A 863 8.00 -46.29 27.37
CA LEU A 863 7.79 -45.59 26.10
C LEU A 863 6.59 -44.62 26.19
N TRP A 864 5.48 -45.05 26.79
CA TRP A 864 4.32 -44.17 27.02
C TRP A 864 4.66 -42.95 27.88
N ILE A 865 5.38 -43.15 28.99
CA ILE A 865 5.81 -42.04 29.87
C ILE A 865 6.70 -41.07 29.10
N VAL A 866 7.72 -41.57 28.38
CA VAL A 866 8.63 -40.73 27.60
C VAL A 866 7.87 -39.91 26.57
N VAL A 867 6.97 -40.54 25.82
CA VAL A 867 6.15 -39.85 24.82
C VAL A 867 5.27 -38.78 25.47
N THR A 868 4.61 -39.09 26.59
CA THR A 868 3.73 -38.14 27.29
C THR A 868 4.51 -36.95 27.84
N VAL A 869 5.71 -37.17 28.39
CA VAL A 869 6.60 -36.10 28.88
C VAL A 869 7.13 -35.26 27.72
N VAL A 870 7.54 -35.87 26.62
CA VAL A 870 7.98 -35.13 25.43
C VAL A 870 6.84 -34.28 24.88
N TYR A 871 5.61 -34.81 24.83
CA TYR A 871 4.45 -34.04 24.42
C TYR A 871 4.16 -32.87 25.39
N SER A 872 4.20 -33.10 26.70
CA SER A 872 3.95 -32.02 27.66
C SER A 872 5.01 -30.92 27.64
N GLU A 873 6.28 -31.27 27.50
CA GLU A 873 7.39 -30.28 27.62
C GLU A 873 7.71 -29.63 26.26
N VAL A 874 7.51 -30.32 25.14
CA VAL A 874 7.89 -29.79 23.81
C VAL A 874 6.72 -29.16 23.08
N VAL A 875 5.47 -29.60 23.34
CA VAL A 875 4.28 -29.10 22.62
C VAL A 875 3.44 -28.15 23.47
N LEU A 876 3.31 -28.40 24.78
CA LEU A 876 2.48 -27.55 25.65
C LEU A 876 3.25 -26.38 26.29
N GLU A 877 4.58 -26.50 26.46
CA GLU A 877 5.42 -25.40 26.98
C GLU A 877 6.09 -24.58 25.86
N SER A 878 6.01 -25.00 24.59
CA SER A 878 6.50 -24.21 23.46
C SER A 878 5.62 -22.99 23.14
N ASP A 879 4.41 -22.92 23.71
CA ASP A 879 3.45 -21.84 23.48
C ASP A 879 3.87 -20.49 24.10
N SER A 880 4.97 -20.43 24.85
CA SER A 880 5.51 -19.17 25.41
C SER A 880 6.75 -18.64 24.69
N GLY A 881 7.04 -19.13 23.48
CA GLY A 881 8.20 -18.71 22.69
C GLY A 881 8.00 -17.35 22.03
N GLU A 882 8.51 -16.30 22.66
CA GLU A 882 8.76 -14.99 22.04
C GLU A 882 9.39 -15.15 20.64
N SER A 883 8.73 -14.56 19.63
CA SER A 883 9.26 -14.48 18.27
C SER A 883 10.62 -13.76 18.27
N PRO A 884 11.67 -14.29 17.63
CA PRO A 884 12.95 -13.58 17.47
C PRO A 884 12.88 -12.39 16.48
N CYS A 885 11.69 -12.09 15.92
CA CYS A 885 11.41 -10.90 15.14
C CYS A 885 10.06 -10.32 15.58
N VAL A 886 10.09 -9.29 16.44
CA VAL A 886 8.90 -8.62 16.95
C VAL A 886 8.51 -7.49 16.00
N GLY A 887 7.22 -7.37 15.66
CA GLY A 887 6.68 -6.37 14.70
C GLY A 887 6.27 -6.92 13.33
N ARG A 888 6.60 -8.18 13.01
CA ARG A 888 5.81 -8.96 12.04
C ARG A 888 4.77 -9.75 12.81
N VAL A 889 3.50 -9.74 12.35
CA VAL A 889 2.56 -10.81 12.69
C VAL A 889 3.29 -12.10 12.31
N PRO A 890 3.67 -12.94 13.27
CA PRO A 890 4.51 -14.06 12.93
C PRO A 890 3.69 -15.02 12.08
N ASP A 891 4.20 -15.36 10.90
CA ASP A 891 3.95 -16.67 10.28
C ASP A 891 4.64 -17.79 11.11
N ASN A 892 4.85 -17.61 12.44
CA ASN A 892 5.45 -18.63 13.33
C ASN A 892 4.52 -19.83 13.53
N ASN A 893 3.31 -19.77 12.97
CA ASN A 893 2.46 -20.95 12.80
C ASN A 893 3.20 -22.01 12.00
N ASP A 894 3.98 -21.63 10.98
CA ASP A 894 4.72 -22.61 10.18
C ASP A 894 5.77 -23.36 11.00
N GLU A 895 6.49 -22.72 11.92
CA GLU A 895 7.55 -23.39 12.68
C GLU A 895 6.99 -24.25 13.82
N LEU A 896 5.94 -23.80 14.51
CA LEU A 896 5.26 -24.61 15.52
C LEU A 896 4.47 -25.77 14.87
N GLU A 897 3.77 -25.50 13.76
CA GLU A 897 3.10 -26.53 12.96
C GLU A 897 4.12 -27.50 12.37
N GLU A 898 5.27 -27.03 11.89
CA GLU A 898 6.35 -27.90 11.40
C GLU A 898 6.94 -28.74 12.54
N ASN A 899 7.19 -28.16 13.71
CA ASN A 899 7.73 -28.89 14.87
C ASN A 899 6.74 -29.93 15.43
N THR A 900 5.46 -29.57 15.56
CA THR A 900 4.40 -30.49 15.97
C THR A 900 4.16 -31.57 14.92
N ARG A 901 4.22 -31.24 13.62
CA ARG A 901 4.15 -32.19 12.51
C ARG A 901 5.33 -33.15 12.51
N ILE A 902 6.56 -32.67 12.67
CA ILE A 902 7.77 -33.51 12.77
C ILE A 902 7.65 -34.44 13.97
N LEU A 903 7.22 -33.94 15.13
CA LEU A 903 7.05 -34.75 16.33
C LEU A 903 5.97 -35.83 16.12
N THR A 904 4.85 -35.48 15.48
CA THR A 904 3.77 -36.41 15.11
C THR A 904 4.30 -37.53 14.21
N ILE A 905 5.06 -37.18 13.17
CA ILE A 905 5.64 -38.13 12.22
C ILE A 905 6.61 -39.09 12.94
N VAL A 906 7.48 -38.56 13.80
CA VAL A 906 8.45 -39.36 14.57
C VAL A 906 7.73 -40.31 15.52
N TYR A 907 6.74 -39.81 16.26
CA TYR A 907 5.95 -40.59 17.19
C TYR A 907 5.21 -41.74 16.49
N GLN A 908 4.44 -41.43 15.44
CA GLN A 908 3.69 -42.42 14.69
C GLN A 908 4.61 -43.45 14.02
N SER A 909 5.81 -43.04 13.56
CA SER A 909 6.82 -43.95 13.02
C SER A 909 7.31 -44.98 14.05
N ILE A 910 7.53 -44.55 15.31
CA ILE A 910 7.91 -45.45 16.41
C ILE A 910 6.78 -46.45 16.69
N ILE A 911 5.53 -45.99 16.73
CA ILE A 911 4.35 -46.82 16.95
C ILE A 911 4.19 -47.87 15.83
N VAL A 912 4.37 -47.48 14.57
CA VAL A 912 4.35 -48.39 13.41
C VAL A 912 5.48 -49.43 13.50
N ALA A 913 6.69 -49.01 13.87
CA ALA A 913 7.81 -49.94 14.04
C ALA A 913 7.51 -50.97 15.16
N VAL A 914 7.06 -50.50 16.34
CA VAL A 914 6.75 -51.37 17.49
C VAL A 914 5.62 -52.34 17.16
N THR A 915 4.54 -51.87 16.54
CA THR A 915 3.41 -52.72 16.12
C THR A 915 3.86 -53.80 15.13
N PHE A 916 4.68 -53.44 14.15
CA PHE A 916 5.22 -54.39 13.18
C PHE A 916 6.13 -55.45 13.84
N PHE A 917 7.04 -55.03 14.73
CA PHE A 917 7.89 -55.96 15.48
C PHE A 917 7.08 -56.92 16.35
N LEU A 918 6.07 -56.42 17.07
CA LEU A 918 5.18 -57.26 17.87
C LEU A 918 4.40 -58.26 17.00
N ALA A 919 3.89 -57.83 15.84
CA ALA A 919 3.21 -58.70 14.88
C ALA A 919 4.14 -59.80 14.34
N ALA A 920 5.37 -59.46 13.99
CA ALA A 920 6.37 -60.41 13.50
C ALA A 920 6.76 -61.44 14.56
N ILE A 921 7.03 -60.99 15.79
CA ILE A 921 7.36 -61.85 16.93
C ILE A 921 6.19 -62.78 17.25
N PHE A 922 4.97 -62.25 17.32
CA PHE A 922 3.78 -63.04 17.61
C PHE A 922 3.48 -64.07 16.51
N SER A 923 3.69 -63.71 15.24
CA SER A 923 3.59 -64.62 14.10
C SER A 923 4.61 -65.75 14.16
N PHE A 924 5.86 -65.44 14.52
CA PHE A 924 6.92 -66.43 14.71
C PHE A 924 6.55 -67.45 15.80
N TYR A 925 6.11 -66.98 16.97
CA TYR A 925 5.70 -67.87 18.05
C TYR A 925 4.42 -68.65 17.73
N THR A 926 3.47 -68.07 16.99
CA THR A 926 2.29 -68.78 16.49
C THR A 926 2.68 -69.93 15.56
N ARG A 927 3.58 -69.69 14.59
CA ARG A 927 4.12 -70.75 13.71
C ARG A 927 4.85 -71.84 14.50
N LYS A 928 5.68 -71.45 15.47
CA LYS A 928 6.41 -72.40 16.33
C LYS A 928 5.46 -73.25 17.18
N LEU A 929 4.40 -72.65 17.72
CA LEU A 929 3.38 -73.34 18.51
C LEU A 929 2.55 -74.31 17.65
N LEU A 930 2.23 -73.93 16.42
CA LEU A 930 1.56 -74.80 15.44
C LEU A 930 2.40 -76.03 15.09
N ALA A 931 3.71 -75.85 14.94
CA ALA A 931 4.66 -76.95 14.73
C ALA A 931 4.79 -77.86 15.97
N ALA A 932 4.72 -77.28 17.19
CA ALA A 932 4.84 -78.02 18.45
C ALA A 932 3.59 -78.83 18.83
N ALA A 933 2.40 -78.46 18.35
CA ALA A 933 1.17 -79.19 18.57
C ALA A 933 1.16 -80.51 17.77
N LYS A 934 1.11 -81.68 18.44
CA LYS A 934 0.95 -83.00 17.79
C LYS A 934 -0.50 -83.49 17.91
N ASN A 935 -1.08 -83.99 16.80
CA ASN A 935 -2.33 -84.77 16.65
C ASN A 935 -3.68 -84.26 17.19
N ILE A 936 -3.83 -83.03 17.71
CA ILE A 936 -5.16 -82.47 18.04
C ILE A 936 -5.53 -81.37 17.03
N SER A 937 -6.31 -81.74 15.99
CA SER A 937 -6.70 -80.83 14.90
C SER A 937 -7.42 -79.56 15.39
N ARG A 938 -8.18 -79.65 16.49
CA ARG A 938 -9.00 -78.53 17.01
C ARG A 938 -8.20 -77.46 17.74
N VAL A 939 -7.21 -77.86 18.55
CA VAL A 939 -6.33 -76.91 19.25
C VAL A 939 -5.44 -76.16 18.24
N LYS A 940 -5.00 -76.85 17.18
CA LYS A 940 -4.30 -76.21 16.05
C LYS A 940 -5.18 -75.17 15.35
N LYS A 941 -6.45 -75.49 15.06
CA LYS A 941 -7.39 -74.54 14.45
C LYS A 941 -7.62 -73.30 15.31
N PHE A 942 -7.81 -73.48 16.62
CA PHE A 942 -7.99 -72.37 17.57
C PHE A 942 -6.75 -71.47 17.65
N ILE A 943 -5.55 -72.06 17.78
CA ILE A 943 -4.28 -71.31 17.83
C ILE A 943 -4.01 -70.60 16.51
N LEU A 944 -4.27 -71.24 15.37
CA LEU A 944 -4.11 -70.64 14.05
C LEU A 944 -5.09 -69.48 13.86
N PHE A 945 -6.34 -69.62 14.30
CA PHE A 945 -7.37 -68.61 14.14
C PHE A 945 -7.09 -67.38 15.01
N ILE A 946 -6.93 -67.54 16.33
CA ILE A 946 -6.63 -66.40 17.22
C ILE A 946 -5.27 -65.79 16.87
N GLY A 947 -4.27 -66.64 16.62
CA GLY A 947 -2.93 -66.20 16.23
C GLY A 947 -2.95 -65.39 14.94
N GLY A 948 -3.63 -65.90 13.91
CA GLY A 948 -3.78 -65.22 12.63
C GLY A 948 -4.60 -63.93 12.72
N LEU A 949 -5.64 -63.91 13.55
CA LEU A 949 -6.53 -62.77 13.70
C LEU A 949 -5.85 -61.60 14.43
N ILE A 950 -5.10 -61.87 15.51
CA ILE A 950 -4.29 -60.84 16.19
C ILE A 950 -3.18 -60.33 15.26
N THR A 951 -2.45 -61.22 14.57
CA THR A 951 -1.42 -60.80 13.60
C THR A 951 -2.02 -59.95 12.49
N PHE A 952 -3.17 -60.35 11.93
CA PHE A 952 -3.84 -59.64 10.85
C PHE A 952 -4.34 -58.27 11.29
N SER A 953 -4.94 -58.17 12.47
CA SER A 953 -5.35 -56.87 13.04
C SER A 953 -4.15 -55.93 13.20
N PHE A 954 -3.01 -56.42 13.72
CA PHE A 954 -1.81 -55.58 13.85
C PHE A 954 -1.23 -55.16 12.51
N LEU A 955 -1.22 -56.04 11.50
CA LEU A 955 -0.78 -55.69 10.15
C LEU A 955 -1.71 -54.65 9.51
N ILE A 956 -3.03 -54.80 9.66
CA ILE A 956 -3.99 -53.78 9.21
C ILE A 956 -3.72 -52.47 9.94
N ARG A 957 -3.49 -52.50 11.26
CA ARG A 957 -3.19 -51.30 12.05
C ARG A 957 -1.91 -50.61 11.54
N CYS A 958 -0.85 -51.36 11.23
CA CYS A 958 0.35 -50.78 10.61
C CYS A 958 0.05 -50.15 9.24
N ILE A 959 -0.72 -50.82 8.38
CA ILE A 959 -1.08 -50.31 7.05
C ILE A 959 -1.92 -49.03 7.16
N LEU A 960 -2.90 -49.01 8.06
CA LEU A 960 -3.76 -47.86 8.29
C LEU A 960 -2.96 -46.67 8.84
N PHE A 961 -2.04 -46.89 9.78
CA PHE A 961 -1.15 -45.82 10.24
C PHE A 961 -0.25 -45.27 9.14
N VAL A 962 0.29 -46.12 8.27
CA VAL A 962 1.07 -45.67 7.11
C VAL A 962 0.21 -44.86 6.13
N ILE A 963 -1.05 -45.23 5.93
CA ILE A 963 -1.99 -44.47 5.08
C ILE A 963 -2.33 -43.11 5.73
N ILE A 964 -2.60 -43.09 7.04
CA ILE A 964 -2.87 -41.85 7.78
C ILE A 964 -1.65 -40.91 7.68
N LEU A 965 -0.44 -41.43 7.88
CA LEU A 965 0.81 -40.69 7.73
C LEU A 965 1.06 -40.18 6.30
N ALA A 966 0.72 -40.97 5.29
CA ALA A 966 1.06 -40.65 3.90
C ALA A 966 0.09 -39.69 3.21
N VAL A 967 -1.14 -39.58 3.72
CA VAL A 967 -2.20 -38.80 3.06
C VAL A 967 -2.79 -37.70 3.95
N GLU A 968 -2.30 -37.54 5.18
CA GLU A 968 -2.73 -36.47 6.11
C GLU A 968 -4.26 -36.37 6.24
N PHE A 969 -4.97 -37.51 6.20
CA PHE A 969 -6.42 -37.53 6.31
C PHE A 969 -6.86 -37.39 7.76
N THR A 970 -7.51 -36.27 8.10
CA THR A 970 -8.17 -36.02 9.40
C THR A 970 -9.65 -36.43 9.44
N SER A 971 -10.19 -37.07 8.40
CA SER A 971 -11.62 -37.39 8.36
C SER A 971 -12.04 -38.42 9.41
N SER A 972 -13.01 -38.04 10.25
CA SER A 972 -13.63 -38.87 11.29
C SER A 972 -14.17 -40.22 10.80
N ILE A 973 -14.51 -40.35 9.51
CA ILE A 973 -14.99 -41.60 8.90
C ILE A 973 -13.86 -42.65 8.82
N TYR A 974 -12.67 -42.24 8.37
CA TYR A 974 -11.54 -43.17 8.24
C TYR A 974 -11.10 -43.67 9.62
N MET A 975 -11.17 -42.80 10.62
CA MET A 975 -10.85 -43.12 12.01
C MET A 975 -11.86 -44.09 12.61
N PHE A 976 -13.15 -43.91 12.29
CA PHE A 976 -14.18 -44.88 12.61
C PHE A 976 -13.87 -46.26 12.01
N ILE A 977 -13.57 -46.32 10.71
CA ILE A 977 -13.26 -47.58 10.01
C ILE A 977 -12.01 -48.23 10.62
N ALA A 978 -10.98 -47.45 10.93
CA ALA A 978 -9.73 -47.94 11.48
C ALA A 978 -9.92 -48.59 12.85
N LEU A 979 -10.59 -47.90 13.78
CA LEU A 979 -10.86 -48.44 15.12
C LEU A 979 -11.83 -49.62 15.07
N PHE A 980 -12.83 -49.58 14.17
CA PHE A 980 -13.76 -50.69 14.00
C PHE A 980 -13.04 -51.97 13.53
N LEU A 981 -12.21 -51.88 12.48
CA LEU A 981 -11.51 -53.04 11.93
C LEU A 981 -10.40 -53.57 12.85
N THR A 982 -9.64 -52.68 13.48
CA THR A 982 -8.45 -53.07 14.23
C THR A 982 -8.74 -53.44 15.68
N GLU A 983 -9.72 -52.79 16.32
CA GLU A 983 -10.02 -52.98 17.75
C GLU A 983 -11.35 -53.74 17.95
N VAL A 984 -12.47 -53.19 17.48
CA VAL A 984 -13.81 -53.77 17.71
C VAL A 984 -13.93 -55.17 17.10
N MET A 985 -13.68 -55.31 15.79
CA MET A 985 -13.77 -56.61 15.12
C MET A 985 -12.81 -57.64 15.72
N LEU A 986 -11.60 -57.21 16.12
CA LEU A 986 -10.63 -58.06 16.80
C LEU A 986 -11.20 -58.60 18.12
N MET A 987 -11.77 -57.72 18.94
CA MET A 987 -12.33 -58.07 20.24
C MET A 987 -13.56 -58.95 20.12
N LEU A 988 -14.51 -58.59 19.25
CA LEU A 988 -15.70 -59.36 18.95
C LEU A 988 -15.35 -60.79 18.54
N LEU A 989 -14.48 -60.95 17.54
CA LEU A 989 -14.10 -62.27 17.04
C LEU A 989 -13.32 -63.08 18.08
N CYS A 990 -12.47 -62.43 18.90
CA CYS A 990 -11.82 -63.10 20.02
C CYS A 990 -12.83 -63.56 21.09
N ALA A 991 -13.77 -62.70 21.49
CA ALA A 991 -14.82 -63.02 22.46
C ALA A 991 -15.69 -64.19 21.98
N LEU A 992 -16.11 -64.17 20.71
CA LEU A 992 -16.87 -65.26 20.08
C LEU A 992 -16.07 -66.57 20.07
N GLN A 993 -14.77 -66.54 19.78
CA GLN A 993 -13.94 -67.76 19.81
C GLN A 993 -13.72 -68.29 21.22
N PHE A 994 -13.56 -67.42 22.22
CA PHE A 994 -13.47 -67.84 23.62
C PHE A 994 -14.78 -68.49 24.09
N ASN A 995 -15.92 -67.95 23.67
CA ASN A 995 -17.25 -68.51 23.96
C ASN A 995 -17.50 -69.82 23.20
N ASN A 996 -17.21 -69.89 21.89
CA ASN A 996 -17.36 -71.10 21.08
C ASN A 996 -16.48 -72.26 21.57
N TRP A 997 -15.21 -72.01 21.86
CA TRP A 997 -14.30 -73.03 22.42
C TRP A 997 -14.84 -73.60 23.75
N MET A 998 -15.57 -72.78 24.52
CA MET A 998 -16.23 -73.19 25.75
C MET A 998 -17.49 -74.04 25.50
N PHE A 999 -18.40 -73.61 24.63
CA PHE A 999 -19.63 -74.36 24.30
C PHE A 999 -19.32 -75.76 23.76
N TYR A 1000 -18.30 -75.89 22.90
CA TYR A 1000 -17.87 -77.19 22.37
C TYR A 1000 -17.31 -78.13 23.45
N LYS A 1001 -16.59 -77.61 24.45
CA LYS A 1001 -16.03 -78.42 25.54
C LYS A 1001 -17.16 -78.95 26.44
N PHE A 1002 -18.20 -78.17 26.65
CA PHE A 1002 -19.37 -78.56 27.43
C PHE A 1002 -20.24 -79.58 26.69
N GLY A 1003 -20.49 -79.38 25.40
CA GLY A 1003 -21.19 -80.35 24.54
C GLY A 1003 -20.50 -81.72 24.52
N SER A 1004 -19.16 -81.76 24.57
CA SER A 1004 -18.40 -83.02 24.65
C SER A 1004 -18.48 -83.71 26.02
N SER A 1005 -18.58 -82.96 27.13
CA SER A 1005 -18.73 -83.53 28.47
C SER A 1005 -20.16 -84.01 28.78
N TYR A 1006 -21.19 -83.40 28.18
CA TYR A 1006 -22.57 -83.87 28.31
C TYR A 1006 -22.87 -85.06 27.39
N ALA A 1007 -22.31 -85.09 26.17
CA ALA A 1007 -22.46 -86.24 25.27
C ALA A 1007 -21.71 -87.49 25.78
N GLY A 1008 -20.54 -87.32 26.43
CA GLY A 1008 -19.71 -88.43 26.93
C GLY A 1008 -20.25 -89.20 28.13
N ASN A 1009 -21.19 -88.64 28.89
CA ASN A 1009 -21.77 -89.29 30.07
C ASN A 1009 -23.15 -89.96 29.82
N SER A 1010 -23.65 -89.95 28.59
CA SER A 1010 -24.93 -90.62 28.26
C SER A 1010 -24.78 -92.05 27.69
N ALA A 1011 -23.56 -92.54 27.44
CA ALA A 1011 -23.33 -93.81 26.73
C ALA A 1011 -22.75 -94.98 27.56
N THR A 1012 -22.69 -94.90 28.89
CA THR A 1012 -22.25 -96.03 29.74
C THR A 1012 -23.17 -96.24 30.94
N SER A 1013 -24.38 -96.71 30.66
CA SER A 1013 -25.26 -97.33 31.65
C SER A 1013 -26.10 -98.44 30.99
N ARG A 1014 -25.90 -99.68 31.46
CA ARG A 1014 -26.46 -101.00 31.06
C ARG A 1014 -25.51 -101.82 30.15
N GLY A 1015 -25.07 -103.03 30.52
CA GLY A 1015 -25.55 -103.93 31.57
C GLY A 1015 -24.52 -105.00 31.95
N THR A 1016 -24.72 -105.47 33.17
CA THR A 1016 -24.06 -106.58 33.85
C THR A 1016 -24.65 -107.93 33.41
N LYS A 1017 -23.89 -109.02 33.64
CA LYS A 1017 -24.19 -110.48 33.52
C LYS A 1017 -23.83 -111.10 32.16
N SER A 1018 -23.31 -112.32 32.03
CA SER A 1018 -22.89 -113.41 32.93
C SER A 1018 -22.42 -114.57 32.04
N LYS A 1019 -21.39 -115.32 32.48
CA LYS A 1019 -21.08 -116.75 32.23
C LYS A 1019 -20.69 -117.30 30.84
N ASP A 1020 -19.55 -117.98 30.90
CA ASP A 1020 -19.21 -119.35 30.43
C ASP A 1020 -19.06 -119.71 28.93
N MET A 1021 -17.88 -120.29 28.67
CA MET A 1021 -17.52 -121.47 27.85
C MET A 1021 -17.36 -121.38 26.32
N MET A 1022 -16.22 -121.97 25.90
CA MET A 1022 -15.85 -122.59 24.62
C MET A 1022 -15.66 -121.63 23.42
N SER A 1023 -14.45 -121.54 22.85
CA SER A 1023 -13.71 -122.50 22.00
C SER A 1023 -13.83 -122.07 20.54
N GLY A 1024 -12.69 -122.11 19.84
CA GLY A 1024 -12.59 -122.08 18.39
C GLY A 1024 -12.45 -120.65 17.83
N ASP A 1025 -11.28 -120.25 17.35
CA ASP A 1025 -10.58 -120.67 16.14
C ASP A 1025 -10.75 -119.62 15.02
N THR A 1026 -9.59 -119.18 14.56
CA THR A 1026 -9.20 -118.86 13.18
C THR A 1026 -10.07 -117.98 12.26
N SER A 1027 -9.36 -116.94 11.80
CA SER A 1027 -9.20 -116.53 10.40
C SER A 1027 -10.24 -115.61 9.75
N ASP A 1028 -9.68 -114.53 9.23
CA ASP A 1028 -9.67 -114.17 7.80
C ASP A 1028 -10.38 -112.89 7.33
N SER A 1029 -9.55 -112.14 6.59
CA SER A 1029 -9.84 -111.49 5.31
C SER A 1029 -10.75 -110.24 5.34
N LYS A 1030 -10.21 -109.07 4.98
CA LYS A 1030 -10.02 -108.50 3.62
C LYS A 1030 -11.23 -107.68 3.15
N GLU A 1031 -10.87 -106.58 2.47
CA GLU A 1031 -11.58 -106.04 1.30
C GLU A 1031 -12.98 -105.44 1.53
N LEU A 1032 -13.49 -104.47 0.79
CA LEU A 1032 -13.00 -103.54 -0.23
C LEU A 1032 -14.20 -102.60 -0.46
N ARG A 1033 -13.90 -101.37 -0.92
CA ARG A 1033 -14.67 -100.67 -1.96
C ARG A 1033 -16.07 -100.06 -1.67
N MET A 1034 -16.08 -98.75 -1.98
CA MET A 1034 -16.93 -98.09 -3.00
C MET A 1034 -18.31 -97.54 -2.61
N LYS A 1035 -18.46 -96.24 -2.97
CA LYS A 1035 -19.63 -95.62 -3.67
C LYS A 1035 -20.91 -95.48 -2.81
N THR A 1036 -21.76 -94.45 -2.90
CA THR A 1036 -21.99 -93.35 -3.85
C THR A 1036 -22.96 -92.35 -3.19
N ASP A 1037 -23.07 -91.16 -3.79
CA ASP A 1037 -24.28 -90.30 -3.91
C ASP A 1037 -24.69 -89.44 -2.70
N MET A 1038 -24.70 -88.11 -2.82
CA MET A 1038 -25.62 -87.23 -3.57
C MET A 1038 -27.01 -87.17 -2.91
N ASN A 1039 -27.30 -86.08 -2.20
CA ASN A 1039 -28.57 -85.37 -2.31
C ASN A 1039 -28.57 -84.01 -1.60
N THR A 1040 -29.20 -83.08 -2.30
CA THR A 1040 -29.61 -81.72 -2.02
C THR A 1040 -30.87 -81.68 -1.13
N VAL A 1041 -31.32 -80.46 -0.79
CA VAL A 1041 -32.58 -79.97 -0.16
C VAL A 1041 -32.31 -79.37 1.24
N MET A 1042 -32.20 -78.05 1.38
CA MET A 1042 -33.26 -77.02 1.61
C MET A 1042 -33.97 -77.17 2.97
N ASP A 1043 -33.74 -76.25 3.90
CA ASP A 1043 -34.70 -75.19 4.31
C ASP A 1043 -34.17 -74.36 5.49
N ASP A 1044 -34.53 -73.06 5.44
CA ASP A 1044 -34.38 -71.90 6.34
C ASP A 1044 -32.98 -71.33 6.68
#